data_AF-A0A1M6Z0E8-F1
#
_entry.id   AF-A0A1M6Z0E8-F1
#
_cell.length_a   1.000
_cell.length_b   1.000
_cell.length_c   1.000
_cell.angle_alpha   90.00
_cell.angle_beta   90.00
_cell.angle_gamma   90.00
#
_symmetry.space_group_name_H-M   'P 1'
#
loop_
_entity.id
_entity.type
_entity.pdbx_description
1 polymer ?
#
loop_
_entity_poly.entity_id
_entity_poly.type
_entity_poly.pdbx_seq_one_letter_code
_entity_poly.pdbx_strand_id
1 'polypeptide(L)'
;MLKKLLFLTIILWFSGLHAQETESAYKTKKVIATRDTIHLEEFSINSSFFQLLNTKNEPIDSTFYKIDFQKGTLLLNEKFPSTSDTLIVNYLKYPDFLTKEYGLYKESQVVSNDVGTEKLYKIENPNAKTVTPFDGLNTSGSITRGVTIGNNQNTVLNSNLDLQITGKISDKVSLRASLQDSNIPLQDGGYSQKLDQFDNIFMELFSDDWNIRAGDVFLENRKTQFLSFNKKVQGLSTSFNFGNDESKTNVFASVAFVKGQYAKSTFTGQEGNQGPYKLKGQNGELYVLVISGSERVYVNGVLLKRGENNDYVIDYNAGEIVFTSLFTITSEMRINVEYQYSERNYNRLVTYAGATHENKNWSFGGYLYSENDLKNQPLQQNLSPEQVQILSQAGDDPTLMTAPSAYVDKYADNKILYRKTLVNSVEIYEYSSDSNEVLYNVKFSLVGNNLGNYIIQNSNTVERIFEYIVPVNGIPQGNYEPIVQLVSPIKIQVATFLGKYNPDEKTNVDFEIAMSNNDKNLFSGIDDANNDGIALKTNIKKRLFTRNWTLDGFANYQFVQEDFRSVERLYNIEFNRDWNLNTTLFGNQSLLVTGLNFNLFAKKETSNIGLFTYQFEKLDYTESYTGARHTTTAFFKLNKWTIENQGSFLNSDATTSTSKFIRNQARTKYHFGKNWIGASFQIEDNQEKDKVTNQFSALSQRFSEYGAFIGRGDSTKVFVELGFLQRRNDSLQNGLLQHVNNSQTYFLKSKLIQNKTTDLAVYASYRTLDFTDTSRKNEPSLNSRILYNDRFFNQLIQLGTAYETSSGTIAQQEFTYIEVPTGQGVYTWNDYNGNGIQELEEFEIAQFSDQARFIRIFLPNQVYIKTNQNKFSQSVTLNPLQWQNEEGFKKLVSYFYNQTSFIMDRKVKSEGERLELNPFASSEENILGLNSSFRNSLFYNRGKQKHSVTYSYLVNKGKNLLSVGSQTVKNNSHQLQYTHLYQKSWLFNFFTKTIKTDLVSEDFVEKNYDLKGYQLAPKISYLFSKNTSLDFFYEFQNKENQIGNLETLRQNRLGTSFSYAGEKKVTVNGEFSFYENKFDGNEFSSVGFQMLEGLQAGQNLVWKLLLQKNITQFLDINLNYQGRKSETGATVHTGNVQLRAYF
;
A
#
# COMPACT_ATOMS: atom_id res chain seq x y z
N MET A 1 45.43 -34.63 28.83
CA MET A 1 45.78 -35.82 27.99
C MET A 1 45.07 -37.09 28.46
N LEU A 2 44.95 -37.35 29.77
CA LEU A 2 44.30 -38.55 30.34
C LEU A 2 42.83 -38.78 29.88
N LYS A 3 42.02 -37.73 29.71
CA LYS A 3 40.61 -37.85 29.26
C LYS A 3 40.45 -38.31 27.79
N LYS A 4 41.40 -38.00 26.91
CA LYS A 4 41.38 -38.45 25.50
C LYS A 4 41.85 -39.90 25.37
N LEU A 5 42.73 -40.35 26.27
CA LEU A 5 43.20 -41.73 26.32
C LEU A 5 42.10 -42.69 26.81
N LEU A 6 41.32 -42.27 27.82
CA LEU A 6 40.22 -43.04 28.38
C LEU A 6 39.11 -43.34 27.36
N PHE A 7 38.80 -42.36 26.49
CA PHE A 7 37.79 -42.53 25.44
C PHE A 7 38.23 -43.54 24.38
N LEU A 8 39.53 -43.58 24.05
CA LEU A 8 40.09 -44.52 23.09
C LEU A 8 40.22 -45.95 23.67
N THR A 9 40.44 -46.07 24.99
CA THR A 9 40.46 -47.37 25.68
C THR A 9 39.06 -47.97 25.80
N ILE A 10 38.03 -47.15 26.04
CA ILE A 10 36.64 -47.60 26.09
C ILE A 10 36.18 -48.12 24.71
N ILE A 11 36.57 -47.46 23.62
CA ILE A 11 36.24 -47.91 22.24
C ILE A 11 36.93 -49.24 21.91
N LEU A 12 38.19 -49.42 22.29
CA LEU A 12 38.93 -50.66 22.05
C LEU A 12 38.43 -51.84 22.89
N TRP A 13 37.99 -51.59 24.14
CA TRP A 13 37.41 -52.62 25.00
C TRP A 13 36.03 -53.07 24.53
N PHE A 14 35.20 -52.15 24.00
CA PHE A 14 33.90 -52.52 23.43
C PHE A 14 34.00 -53.33 22.13
N SER A 15 35.05 -53.11 21.32
CA SER A 15 35.26 -53.91 20.09
C SER A 15 35.72 -55.36 20.33
N GLY A 16 36.23 -55.68 21.53
CA GLY A 16 36.74 -57.02 21.86
C GLY A 16 35.67 -58.02 22.34
N LEU A 17 34.50 -57.56 22.77
CA LEU A 17 33.50 -58.39 23.46
C LEU A 17 32.46 -59.07 22.53
N HIS A 18 32.50 -58.84 21.21
CA HIS A 18 31.56 -59.45 20.26
C HIS A 18 32.14 -60.50 19.31
N ALA A 19 33.36 -60.99 19.56
CA ALA A 19 34.04 -61.93 18.66
C ALA A 19 34.07 -63.41 19.11
N GLN A 20 33.37 -63.79 20.19
CA GLN A 20 33.38 -65.17 20.71
C GLN A 20 32.01 -65.71 21.16
N GLU A 21 30.93 -65.42 20.44
CA GLU A 21 29.75 -66.29 20.48
C GLU A 21 29.77 -67.20 19.26
N THR A 22 30.36 -68.39 19.40
CA THR A 22 30.13 -69.47 18.44
C THR A 22 28.73 -70.04 18.71
N GLU A 23 27.78 -69.80 17.79
CA GLU A 23 26.50 -70.50 17.81
C GLU A 23 26.72 -72.00 17.60
N SER A 24 26.87 -72.73 18.70
CA SER A 24 26.83 -74.18 18.66
C SER A 24 25.43 -74.63 18.22
N ALA A 25 25.37 -75.58 17.30
CA ALA A 25 24.13 -76.25 16.91
C ALA A 25 23.52 -77.03 18.09
N TYR A 26 24.30 -77.34 19.14
CA TYR A 26 23.82 -77.97 20.36
C TYR A 26 23.16 -76.95 21.28
N LYS A 27 21.88 -77.17 21.59
CA LYS A 27 21.10 -76.31 22.47
C LYS A 27 20.59 -77.10 23.66
N THR A 28 20.69 -76.47 24.83
CA THR A 28 20.13 -76.96 26.09
C THR A 28 19.09 -75.97 26.56
N LYS A 29 17.83 -76.39 26.64
CA LYS A 29 16.69 -75.56 27.05
C LYS A 29 16.06 -76.14 28.31
N LYS A 30 15.81 -75.29 29.32
CA LYS A 30 15.02 -75.67 30.49
C LYS A 30 13.56 -75.31 30.23
N VAL A 31 12.67 -76.28 30.37
CA VAL A 31 11.23 -76.12 30.13
C VAL A 31 10.45 -76.56 31.35
N ILE A 32 9.31 -75.93 31.60
CA ILE A 32 8.43 -76.32 32.71
C ILE A 32 7.68 -77.59 32.28
N ALA A 33 7.54 -78.56 33.18
CA ALA A 33 6.76 -79.77 32.91
C ALA A 33 5.27 -79.43 32.90
N THR A 34 4.67 -79.36 31.72
CA THR A 34 3.24 -79.10 31.52
C THR A 34 2.61 -80.20 30.66
N ARG A 35 1.30 -80.41 30.83
CA ARG A 35 0.50 -81.32 30.00
C ARG A 35 0.16 -80.75 28.63
N ASP A 36 0.32 -79.44 28.47
CA ASP A 36 0.12 -78.75 27.20
C ASP A 36 1.39 -78.85 26.32
N THR A 37 1.27 -78.43 25.07
CA THR A 37 2.33 -78.49 24.06
C THR A 37 3.52 -77.60 24.46
N ILE A 38 4.69 -78.20 24.65
CA ILE A 38 5.93 -77.48 25.00
C ILE A 38 6.68 -77.14 23.70
N HIS A 39 6.78 -75.87 23.36
CA HIS A 39 7.52 -75.39 22.19
C HIS A 39 9.03 -75.24 22.49
N LEU A 40 9.85 -76.05 21.82
CA LEU A 40 11.30 -76.05 21.97
C LEU A 40 11.98 -75.06 21.02
N GLU A 41 11.58 -75.05 19.76
CA GLU A 41 12.01 -74.09 18.73
C GLU A 41 10.81 -73.65 17.88
N GLU A 42 10.97 -72.55 17.15
CA GLU A 42 9.97 -72.03 16.20
C GLU A 42 9.89 -72.90 14.93
N PHE A 43 10.98 -73.60 14.58
CA PHE A 43 11.11 -74.44 13.40
C PHE A 43 11.50 -75.88 13.78
N SER A 44 11.73 -76.71 12.76
CA SER A 44 12.16 -78.10 12.94
C SER A 44 13.49 -78.22 13.70
N ILE A 45 13.58 -79.26 14.52
CA ILE A 45 14.77 -79.65 15.28
C ILE A 45 15.31 -80.97 14.75
N ASN A 46 16.63 -81.15 14.81
CA ASN A 46 17.27 -82.34 14.28
C ASN A 46 17.09 -83.53 15.23
N SER A 47 16.53 -84.64 14.72
CA SER A 47 16.24 -85.84 15.52
C SER A 47 17.46 -86.69 15.87
N SER A 48 18.63 -86.44 15.27
CA SER A 48 19.85 -87.23 15.50
C SER A 48 20.41 -87.08 16.92
N PHE A 49 20.04 -86.01 17.63
CA PHE A 49 20.43 -85.83 19.02
C PHE A 49 19.30 -85.13 19.77
N PHE A 50 18.54 -85.88 20.56
CA PHE A 50 17.51 -85.37 21.46
C PHE A 50 17.56 -86.12 22.78
N GLN A 51 17.64 -85.39 23.88
CA GLN A 51 17.60 -85.95 25.23
C GLN A 51 16.71 -85.09 26.11
N LEU A 52 15.77 -85.73 26.80
CA LEU A 52 14.95 -85.12 27.82
C LEU A 52 15.43 -85.62 29.18
N LEU A 53 15.85 -84.72 30.05
CA LEU A 53 16.40 -85.03 31.37
C LEU A 53 15.55 -84.39 32.47
N ASN A 54 15.53 -85.00 33.66
CA ASN A 54 15.00 -84.38 34.86
C ASN A 54 16.03 -83.38 35.46
N THR A 55 15.64 -82.68 36.54
CA THR A 55 16.52 -81.72 37.25
C THR A 55 17.76 -82.34 37.89
N LYS A 56 17.84 -83.68 37.98
CA LYS A 56 19.00 -84.44 38.45
C LYS A 56 19.89 -84.94 37.30
N ASN A 57 19.65 -84.50 36.05
CA ASN A 57 20.31 -84.94 34.82
C ASN A 57 20.11 -86.42 34.46
N GLU A 58 19.06 -87.06 34.98
CA GLU A 58 18.71 -88.43 34.60
C GLU A 58 17.79 -88.43 33.38
N PRO A 59 18.00 -89.31 32.38
CA PRO A 59 17.18 -89.36 31.19
C PRO A 59 15.77 -89.87 31.46
N ILE A 60 14.80 -89.18 30.86
CA ILE A 60 13.39 -89.53 30.94
C ILE A 60 13.08 -90.56 29.85
N ASP A 61 12.35 -91.61 30.22
CA ASP A 61 11.97 -92.67 29.30
C ASP A 61 11.04 -92.15 28.19
N SER A 62 11.34 -92.51 26.94
CA SER A 62 10.60 -92.11 25.74
C SER A 62 9.14 -92.56 25.70
N THR A 63 8.71 -93.50 26.54
CA THR A 63 7.29 -93.88 26.68
C THR A 63 6.44 -92.77 27.34
N PHE A 64 7.08 -91.85 28.05
CA PHE A 64 6.40 -90.76 28.76
C PHE A 64 6.29 -89.45 27.99
N TYR A 65 6.86 -89.36 26.79
CA TYR A 65 6.75 -88.15 25.98
C TYR A 65 6.73 -88.46 24.49
N LYS A 66 6.17 -87.54 23.71
CA LYS A 66 6.20 -87.58 22.26
C LYS A 66 6.79 -86.27 21.76
N ILE A 67 7.78 -86.36 20.90
CA ILE A 67 8.47 -85.22 20.30
C ILE A 67 8.12 -85.15 18.81
N ASP A 68 7.64 -84.00 18.37
CA ASP A 68 7.46 -83.68 16.95
C ASP A 68 8.67 -82.86 16.49
N PHE A 69 9.62 -83.54 15.85
CA PHE A 69 10.85 -82.94 15.36
C PHE A 69 10.62 -81.96 14.21
N GLN A 70 9.52 -82.09 13.45
CA GLN A 70 9.23 -81.17 12.34
C GLN A 70 8.71 -79.83 12.85
N LYS A 71 7.95 -79.84 13.94
CA LYS A 71 7.38 -78.63 14.54
C LYS A 71 8.16 -78.10 15.74
N GLY A 72 9.19 -78.81 16.20
CA GLY A 72 9.96 -78.42 17.38
C GLY A 72 9.15 -78.48 18.68
N THR A 73 8.18 -79.39 18.80
CA THR A 73 7.27 -79.44 19.97
C THR A 73 7.33 -80.76 20.73
N LEU A 74 7.29 -80.67 22.06
CA LEU A 74 7.32 -81.80 23.00
C LEU A 74 5.98 -81.90 23.75
N LEU A 75 5.41 -83.09 23.79
CA LEU A 75 4.18 -83.41 24.51
C LEU A 75 4.46 -84.48 25.55
N LEU A 76 4.10 -84.24 26.81
CA LEU A 76 4.25 -85.21 27.89
C LEU A 76 2.99 -86.07 27.99
N ASN A 77 3.16 -87.39 27.96
CA ASN A 77 2.06 -88.36 28.03
C ASN A 77 1.39 -88.35 29.41
N GLU A 78 0.08 -88.61 29.50
CA GLU A 78 -0.74 -88.55 30.72
C GLU A 78 -0.16 -89.31 31.92
N LYS A 79 0.62 -90.37 31.67
CA LYS A 79 1.25 -91.18 32.72
C LYS A 79 2.61 -90.66 33.23
N PHE A 80 3.11 -89.53 32.72
CA PHE A 80 4.37 -88.93 33.16
C PHE A 80 4.33 -88.57 34.66
N PRO A 81 5.24 -89.12 35.49
CA PRO A 81 5.25 -88.87 36.93
C PRO A 81 5.74 -87.44 37.22
N SER A 82 4.83 -86.60 37.72
CA SER A 82 5.02 -85.18 38.04
C SER A 82 5.88 -84.96 39.29
N THR A 83 7.16 -85.33 39.22
CA THR A 83 8.14 -85.17 40.32
C THR A 83 9.21 -84.11 40.05
N SER A 84 9.17 -83.46 38.88
CA SER A 84 10.08 -82.36 38.52
C SER A 84 9.31 -81.27 37.79
N ASP A 85 9.23 -80.07 38.37
CA ASP A 85 8.55 -78.91 37.76
C ASP A 85 9.30 -78.37 36.54
N THR A 86 10.58 -78.74 36.39
CA THR A 86 11.43 -78.35 35.26
C THR A 86 12.07 -79.58 34.62
N LEU A 87 12.14 -79.58 33.30
CA LEU A 87 12.82 -80.58 32.47
C LEU A 87 13.93 -79.88 31.69
N ILE A 88 15.01 -80.61 31.42
CA ILE A 88 16.13 -80.12 30.63
C ILE A 88 16.12 -80.85 29.30
N VAL A 89 15.99 -80.10 28.22
CA VAL A 89 15.93 -80.64 26.85
C VAL A 89 17.21 -80.28 26.13
N ASN A 90 17.97 -81.29 25.72
CA ASN A 90 19.15 -81.13 24.88
C ASN A 90 18.82 -81.57 23.46
N TYR A 91 19.06 -80.71 22.47
CA TYR A 91 18.79 -81.02 21.07
C TYR A 91 19.75 -80.31 20.12
N LEU A 92 19.80 -80.77 18.87
CA LEU A 92 20.50 -80.09 17.79
C LEU A 92 19.55 -79.21 16.98
N LYS A 93 19.88 -77.93 16.81
CA LYS A 93 19.20 -77.01 15.89
C LYS A 93 19.73 -77.24 14.47
N TYR A 94 18.86 -77.16 13.47
CA TYR A 94 19.34 -77.03 12.09
C TYR A 94 20.00 -75.67 11.89
N PRO A 95 21.06 -75.57 11.05
CA PRO A 95 21.64 -74.29 10.68
C PRO A 95 20.59 -73.32 10.12
N ASP A 96 20.72 -72.04 10.45
CA ASP A 96 19.77 -71.01 10.04
C ASP A 96 19.54 -70.98 8.53
N PHE A 97 20.53 -71.27 7.69
CA PHE A 97 20.34 -71.28 6.22
C PHE A 97 19.34 -72.33 5.72
N LEU A 98 19.00 -73.36 6.52
CA LEU A 98 17.98 -74.37 6.18
C LEU A 98 16.59 -74.06 6.75
N THR A 99 16.49 -73.20 7.76
CA THR A 99 15.23 -72.91 8.49
C THR A 99 14.78 -71.45 8.38
N LYS A 100 15.65 -70.56 7.88
CA LYS A 100 15.39 -69.13 7.76
C LYS A 100 14.58 -68.83 6.52
N GLU A 101 13.34 -68.41 6.73
CA GLU A 101 12.49 -67.89 5.66
C GLU A 101 12.83 -66.41 5.37
N TYR A 102 12.78 -66.05 4.09
CA TYR A 102 12.97 -64.67 3.63
C TYR A 102 11.61 -64.09 3.22
N GLY A 103 11.03 -63.27 4.09
CA GLY A 103 9.81 -62.52 3.84
C GLY A 103 10.06 -61.02 3.81
N LEU A 104 9.25 -60.27 3.07
CA LEU A 104 9.25 -58.79 3.10
C LEU A 104 8.80 -58.23 4.46
N TYR A 105 8.08 -59.03 5.26
CA TYR A 105 7.59 -58.69 6.59
C TYR A 105 7.86 -59.84 7.57
N LYS A 106 8.08 -59.54 8.86
CA LYS A 106 8.16 -60.56 9.91
C LYS A 106 6.75 -61.06 10.25
N GLU A 107 6.55 -62.36 10.36
CA GLU A 107 5.22 -62.94 10.64
C GLU A 107 4.64 -62.47 11.99
N SER A 108 5.48 -62.20 12.99
CA SER A 108 5.08 -61.56 14.26
C SER A 108 4.61 -60.11 14.15
N GLN A 109 4.78 -59.49 12.98
CA GLN A 109 4.25 -58.17 12.63
C GLN A 109 3.04 -58.25 11.69
N VAL A 110 2.66 -59.47 11.28
CA VAL A 110 1.46 -59.76 10.52
C VAL A 110 0.40 -60.22 11.51
N VAL A 111 -0.70 -59.48 11.59
CA VAL A 111 -1.82 -59.81 12.48
C VAL A 111 -2.46 -61.11 11.99
N SER A 112 -2.73 -62.08 12.87
CA SER A 112 -3.38 -63.33 12.51
C SER A 112 -4.78 -63.09 11.93
N ASN A 113 -5.15 -63.86 10.90
CA ASN A 113 -6.43 -63.71 10.18
C ASN A 113 -7.68 -64.14 10.98
N ASP A 114 -7.56 -64.44 12.27
CA ASP A 114 -8.68 -64.84 13.14
C ASP A 114 -9.44 -63.65 13.76
N VAL A 115 -9.34 -62.46 13.16
CA VAL A 115 -10.20 -61.31 13.49
C VAL A 115 -11.43 -61.32 12.59
N GLY A 116 -12.22 -62.39 12.69
CA GLY A 116 -13.52 -62.52 12.01
C GLY A 116 -14.68 -61.81 12.71
N THR A 117 -14.47 -61.20 13.88
CA THR A 117 -15.55 -60.60 14.69
C THR A 117 -15.28 -59.22 15.28
N GLU A 118 -14.06 -58.67 15.18
CA GLU A 118 -13.86 -57.24 15.44
C GLU A 118 -13.87 -56.47 14.13
N LYS A 119 -14.60 -55.35 14.10
CA LYS A 119 -14.71 -54.47 12.93
C LYS A 119 -13.31 -54.13 12.40
N LEU A 120 -12.93 -54.78 11.31
CA LEU A 120 -11.76 -54.42 10.53
C LEU A 120 -11.95 -52.98 10.05
N TYR A 121 -11.16 -52.05 10.63
CA TYR A 121 -10.97 -50.75 10.02
C TYR A 121 -10.09 -50.94 8.80
N LYS A 122 -10.73 -51.22 7.66
CA LYS A 122 -10.13 -50.99 6.36
C LYS A 122 -9.86 -49.49 6.29
N ILE A 123 -8.59 -49.08 6.29
CA ILE A 123 -8.21 -47.81 5.67
C ILE A 123 -8.46 -48.03 4.18
N GLU A 124 -9.71 -47.88 3.77
CA GLU A 124 -10.00 -47.66 2.37
C GLU A 124 -9.14 -46.50 1.96
N ASN A 125 -8.31 -46.71 0.94
CA ASN A 125 -7.65 -45.62 0.25
C ASN A 125 -8.80 -44.72 -0.18
N PRO A 126 -9.02 -43.57 0.49
CA PRO A 126 -10.11 -42.75 0.10
C PRO A 126 -9.54 -42.07 -1.15
N ASN A 127 -9.93 -42.58 -2.30
CA ASN A 127 -10.64 -41.68 -3.22
C ASN A 127 -11.88 -41.18 -2.46
N ALA A 128 -11.68 -40.49 -1.32
CA ALA A 128 -12.62 -39.53 -0.83
C ALA A 128 -12.82 -38.69 -2.08
N LYS A 129 -14.09 -38.57 -2.49
CA LYS A 129 -14.46 -37.38 -3.25
C LYS A 129 -13.75 -36.25 -2.54
N THR A 130 -12.69 -35.73 -3.18
CA THR A 130 -12.08 -34.49 -2.77
C THR A 130 -13.26 -33.56 -2.82
N VAL A 131 -13.81 -33.24 -1.65
CA VAL A 131 -14.81 -32.19 -1.54
C VAL A 131 -14.01 -30.96 -1.93
N THR A 132 -14.01 -30.64 -3.22
CA THR A 132 -13.54 -29.39 -3.76
C THR A 132 -14.56 -28.37 -3.28
N PRO A 133 -14.21 -27.54 -2.28
CA PRO A 133 -15.06 -26.43 -1.95
C PRO A 133 -15.24 -25.65 -3.25
N PHE A 134 -16.48 -25.31 -3.61
CA PHE A 134 -16.78 -24.58 -4.84
C PHE A 134 -16.47 -25.34 -6.14
N ASP A 135 -16.72 -26.66 -6.19
CA ASP A 135 -16.59 -27.46 -7.43
C ASP A 135 -17.30 -26.79 -8.64
N GLY A 136 -16.57 -26.55 -9.73
CA GLY A 136 -17.02 -25.77 -10.89
C GLY A 136 -16.70 -24.26 -10.86
N LEU A 137 -16.17 -23.74 -9.75
CA LEU A 137 -15.72 -22.37 -9.58
C LEU A 137 -14.19 -22.33 -9.38
N ASN A 138 -13.52 -21.37 -10.02
CA ASN A 138 -12.13 -21.07 -9.75
C ASN A 138 -12.07 -20.13 -8.55
N THR A 139 -11.52 -20.61 -7.45
CA THR A 139 -11.25 -19.80 -6.27
C THR A 139 -9.77 -19.49 -6.17
N SER A 140 -9.45 -18.35 -5.56
CA SER A 140 -8.09 -17.98 -5.21
C SER A 140 -8.12 -17.12 -3.96
N GLY A 141 -7.28 -17.43 -2.99
CA GLY A 141 -7.07 -16.59 -1.81
C GLY A 141 -7.00 -17.39 -0.52
N SER A 142 -7.21 -16.73 0.61
CA SER A 142 -7.23 -17.39 1.92
C SER A 142 -8.21 -16.78 2.92
N ILE A 143 -8.72 -17.61 3.81
CA ILE A 143 -9.48 -17.21 5.00
C ILE A 143 -8.65 -17.59 6.21
N THR A 144 -8.35 -16.62 7.06
CA THR A 144 -7.56 -16.80 8.26
C THR A 144 -8.35 -16.38 9.50
N ARG A 145 -8.39 -17.24 10.51
CA ARG A 145 -8.97 -16.96 11.83
C ARG A 145 -7.96 -17.37 12.89
N GLY A 146 -7.50 -16.41 13.68
CA GLY A 146 -6.54 -16.65 14.74
C GLY A 146 -6.98 -16.07 16.06
N VAL A 147 -6.64 -16.74 17.16
CA VAL A 147 -6.84 -16.25 18.52
C VAL A 147 -5.46 -16.14 19.16
N THR A 148 -5.16 -14.96 19.69
CA THR A 148 -3.94 -14.72 20.48
C THR A 148 -4.34 -14.58 21.94
N ILE A 149 -3.71 -15.37 22.80
CA ILE A 149 -3.92 -15.38 24.25
C ILE A 149 -2.55 -15.19 24.90
N GLY A 150 -2.46 -14.32 25.89
CA GLY A 150 -1.28 -14.23 26.72
C GLY A 150 -1.64 -13.86 28.15
N ASN A 151 -0.69 -14.03 29.06
CA ASN A 151 -0.89 -13.62 30.46
C ASN A 151 -0.59 -12.13 30.69
N ASN A 152 0.03 -11.44 29.72
CA ASN A 152 0.35 -10.02 29.76
C ASN A 152 -0.42 -9.21 28.69
N GLN A 153 -1.48 -9.78 28.12
CA GLN A 153 -2.34 -9.13 27.12
C GLN A 153 -3.75 -9.73 27.16
N ASN A 154 -4.74 -8.97 26.73
CA ASN A 154 -6.10 -9.49 26.55
C ASN A 154 -6.16 -10.51 25.39
N THR A 155 -7.20 -11.35 25.39
CA THR A 155 -7.47 -12.26 24.26
C THR A 155 -7.86 -11.43 23.03
N VAL A 156 -7.10 -11.59 21.94
CA VAL A 156 -7.33 -10.88 20.69
C VAL A 156 -7.72 -11.86 19.58
N LEU A 157 -8.84 -11.59 18.91
CA LEU A 157 -9.27 -12.32 17.71
C LEU A 157 -8.72 -11.62 16.46
N ASN A 158 -7.84 -12.30 15.73
CA ASN A 158 -7.28 -11.86 14.46
C ASN A 158 -8.02 -12.54 13.31
N SER A 159 -8.72 -11.76 12.49
CA SER A 159 -9.44 -12.23 11.30
C SER A 159 -8.81 -11.60 10.07
N ASN A 160 -8.55 -12.41 9.06
CA ASN A 160 -8.23 -11.94 7.71
C ASN A 160 -9.00 -12.80 6.70
N LEU A 161 -9.60 -12.19 5.71
CA LEU A 161 -10.30 -12.82 4.59
C LEU A 161 -9.80 -12.11 3.34
N ASP A 162 -9.32 -12.86 2.37
CA ASP A 162 -9.03 -12.41 1.01
C ASP A 162 -9.41 -13.56 0.09
N LEU A 163 -10.59 -13.50 -0.52
CA LEU A 163 -11.13 -14.58 -1.32
C LEU A 163 -11.70 -14.04 -2.62
N GLN A 164 -11.14 -14.49 -3.73
CA GLN A 164 -11.68 -14.26 -5.07
C GLN A 164 -12.29 -15.54 -5.60
N ILE A 165 -13.47 -15.42 -6.20
CA ILE A 165 -14.23 -16.54 -6.75
C ILE A 165 -14.63 -16.17 -8.18
N THR A 166 -14.43 -17.04 -9.16
CA THR A 166 -14.92 -16.85 -10.53
C THR A 166 -15.26 -18.18 -11.18
N GLY A 167 -16.45 -18.34 -11.73
CA GLY A 167 -16.80 -19.54 -12.49
C GLY A 167 -18.28 -19.66 -12.79
N LYS A 168 -18.70 -20.78 -13.37
CA LYS A 168 -20.09 -21.06 -13.70
C LYS A 168 -20.76 -21.83 -12.56
N ILE A 169 -21.87 -21.30 -12.02
CA ILE A 169 -22.74 -22.04 -11.08
C ILE A 169 -23.69 -22.96 -11.87
N SER A 170 -24.07 -22.57 -13.10
CA SER A 170 -24.84 -23.37 -14.05
C SER A 170 -24.42 -23.05 -15.49
N ASP A 171 -24.98 -23.74 -16.48
CA ASP A 171 -24.63 -23.53 -17.90
C ASP A 171 -24.73 -22.06 -18.35
N LYS A 172 -25.69 -21.32 -17.77
CA LYS A 172 -26.02 -19.92 -18.11
C LYS A 172 -25.70 -18.90 -17.02
N VAL A 173 -25.40 -19.31 -15.79
CA VAL A 173 -25.16 -18.38 -14.67
C VAL A 173 -23.75 -18.51 -14.15
N SER A 174 -23.05 -17.39 -14.11
CA SER A 174 -21.69 -17.25 -13.60
C SER A 174 -21.65 -16.42 -12.32
N LEU A 175 -20.67 -16.70 -11.47
CA LEU A 175 -20.35 -15.98 -10.25
C LEU A 175 -18.97 -15.34 -10.38
N ARG A 176 -18.87 -14.09 -9.94
CA ARG A 176 -17.61 -13.40 -9.66
C ARG A 176 -17.71 -12.75 -8.29
N ALA A 177 -16.81 -13.05 -7.37
CA ALA A 177 -16.78 -12.41 -6.06
C ALA A 177 -15.34 -12.04 -5.67
N SER A 178 -15.22 -10.98 -4.89
CA SER A 178 -14.00 -10.52 -4.24
C SER A 178 -14.40 -10.14 -2.83
N LEU A 179 -13.99 -10.94 -1.85
CA LEU A 179 -14.35 -10.75 -0.44
C LEU A 179 -13.06 -10.47 0.32
N GLN A 180 -12.99 -9.32 0.99
CA GLN A 180 -11.83 -8.94 1.76
C GLN A 180 -12.25 -8.36 3.11
N ASP A 181 -11.56 -8.73 4.18
CA ASP A 181 -11.74 -8.21 5.53
C ASP A 181 -10.42 -8.39 6.30
N SER A 182 -9.82 -7.30 6.79
CA SER A 182 -8.55 -7.33 7.53
C SER A 182 -8.61 -6.41 8.74
N ASN A 183 -8.47 -6.99 9.93
CA ASN A 183 -8.44 -6.24 11.20
C ASN A 183 -7.02 -5.81 11.64
N ILE A 184 -5.98 -6.04 10.84
CA ILE A 184 -4.59 -5.73 11.20
C ILE A 184 -4.23 -4.33 10.67
N PRO A 185 -3.86 -3.36 11.53
CA PRO A 185 -3.36 -2.07 11.07
C PRO A 185 -2.10 -2.28 10.23
N LEU A 186 -2.16 -1.96 8.95
CA LEU A 186 -1.00 -2.02 8.07
C LEU A 186 -0.20 -0.71 8.21
N GLN A 187 1.12 -0.83 8.32
CA GLN A 187 2.02 0.32 8.33
C GLN A 187 2.62 0.53 6.94
N ASP A 188 2.36 1.70 6.37
CA ASP A 188 3.07 2.20 5.18
C ASP A 188 3.55 3.63 5.46
N GLY A 189 4.80 3.94 5.08
CA GLY A 189 5.51 5.15 5.54
C GLY A 189 5.69 5.28 7.06
N GLY A 190 5.41 4.22 7.82
CA GLY A 190 5.45 4.15 9.28
C GLY A 190 4.19 4.68 10.00
N TYR A 191 3.11 4.97 9.28
CA TYR A 191 1.81 5.33 9.90
C TYR A 191 0.84 4.17 9.80
N SER A 192 -0.01 3.99 10.81
CA SER A 192 -1.03 2.93 10.84
C SER A 192 -2.25 3.30 9.99
N GLN A 193 -2.73 2.37 9.17
CA GLN A 193 -3.81 2.60 8.20
C GLN A 193 -4.98 1.64 8.40
N LYS A 194 -6.21 2.14 8.21
CA LYS A 194 -7.42 1.31 7.99
C LYS A 194 -7.65 1.20 6.48
N LEU A 195 -7.54 -0.01 5.93
CA LEU A 195 -7.57 -0.27 4.49
C LEU A 195 -8.97 -0.42 3.87
N ASP A 196 -10.05 -0.29 4.65
CA ASP A 196 -11.44 -0.46 4.18
C ASP A 196 -11.80 0.39 2.94
N GLN A 197 -11.01 1.43 2.65
CA GLN A 197 -11.18 2.35 1.51
C GLN A 197 -10.44 1.91 0.22
N PHE A 198 -9.53 0.94 0.30
CA PHE A 198 -8.69 0.48 -0.81
C PHE A 198 -9.20 -0.83 -1.45
N ASP A 199 -9.89 -1.66 -0.69
CA ASP A 199 -10.35 -2.97 -1.13
C ASP A 199 -11.69 -2.90 -1.89
N ASN A 200 -11.87 -3.74 -2.91
CA ASN A 200 -13.11 -3.83 -3.70
C ASN A 200 -13.87 -5.11 -3.32
N ILE A 201 -14.80 -4.98 -2.38
CA ILE A 201 -15.51 -6.10 -1.74
C ILE A 201 -16.87 -6.29 -2.40
N PHE A 202 -17.03 -7.26 -3.30
CA PHE A 202 -18.30 -7.48 -4.01
C PHE A 202 -18.59 -8.95 -4.31
N MET A 203 -19.85 -9.22 -4.62
CA MET A 203 -20.32 -10.48 -5.19
C MET A 203 -21.23 -10.17 -6.38
N GLU A 204 -20.96 -10.78 -7.52
CA GLU A 204 -21.64 -10.55 -8.80
C GLU A 204 -22.12 -11.88 -9.36
N LEU A 205 -23.42 -12.01 -9.55
CA LEU A 205 -24.04 -13.07 -10.35
C LEU A 205 -24.40 -12.50 -11.72
N PHE A 206 -24.04 -13.21 -12.79
CA PHE A 206 -24.29 -12.73 -14.13
C PHE A 206 -24.57 -13.85 -15.13
N SER A 207 -25.31 -13.51 -16.17
CA SER A 207 -25.58 -14.30 -17.38
C SER A 207 -25.18 -13.45 -18.60
N ASP A 208 -25.48 -13.92 -19.81
CA ASP A 208 -25.28 -13.15 -21.04
C ASP A 208 -26.19 -11.89 -21.07
N ASP A 209 -27.40 -12.00 -20.50
CA ASP A 209 -28.43 -10.96 -20.57
C ASP A 209 -28.61 -10.14 -19.29
N TRP A 210 -28.09 -10.58 -18.14
CA TRP A 210 -28.33 -9.87 -16.87
C TRP A 210 -27.15 -9.97 -15.91
N ASN A 211 -27.04 -9.00 -14.99
CA ASN A 211 -26.15 -9.07 -13.85
C ASN A 211 -26.82 -8.53 -12.58
N ILE A 212 -26.41 -9.06 -11.43
CA ILE A 212 -26.77 -8.62 -10.09
C ILE A 212 -25.49 -8.60 -9.28
N ARG A 213 -25.12 -7.43 -8.76
CA ARG A 213 -23.92 -7.21 -7.97
C ARG A 213 -24.28 -6.62 -6.61
N ALA A 214 -23.79 -7.25 -5.55
CA ALA A 214 -23.89 -6.79 -4.17
C ALA A 214 -22.52 -6.44 -3.60
N GLY A 215 -22.46 -5.51 -2.65
CA GLY A 215 -21.22 -4.98 -2.08
C GLY A 215 -20.75 -3.74 -2.83
N ASP A 216 -19.46 -3.62 -3.08
CA ASP A 216 -18.87 -2.48 -3.75
C ASP A 216 -19.29 -2.44 -5.22
N VAL A 217 -19.88 -1.32 -5.60
CA VAL A 217 -20.34 -1.03 -6.95
C VAL A 217 -19.77 0.31 -7.39
N PHE A 218 -19.47 0.41 -8.68
CA PHE A 218 -19.08 1.64 -9.33
C PHE A 218 -20.25 2.15 -10.15
N LEU A 219 -20.92 3.20 -9.65
CA LEU A 219 -22.01 3.83 -10.37
C LEU A 219 -21.44 4.94 -11.25
N GLU A 220 -21.69 4.84 -12.55
CA GLU A 220 -21.22 5.83 -13.52
C GLU A 220 -22.31 6.16 -14.53
N ASN A 221 -22.40 7.44 -14.89
CA ASN A 221 -23.13 7.92 -16.04
C ASN A 221 -22.28 8.91 -16.82
N ARG A 222 -21.96 8.57 -18.07
CA ARG A 222 -21.27 9.43 -19.06
C ARG A 222 -22.09 9.64 -20.33
N LYS A 223 -23.31 9.11 -20.37
CA LYS A 223 -24.20 9.19 -21.53
C LYS A 223 -25.01 10.49 -21.55
N THR A 224 -25.17 11.12 -20.39
CA THR A 224 -25.97 12.33 -20.19
C THR A 224 -25.07 13.48 -19.75
N GLN A 225 -25.43 14.72 -20.09
CA GLN A 225 -24.69 15.89 -19.68
C GLN A 225 -25.15 16.39 -18.30
N PHE A 226 -26.46 16.38 -18.05
CA PHE A 226 -27.04 16.92 -16.82
C PHE A 226 -26.98 15.95 -15.64
N LEU A 227 -26.83 14.64 -15.90
CA LEU A 227 -26.61 13.60 -14.89
C LEU A 227 -25.29 12.86 -15.17
N SER A 228 -24.19 13.60 -15.30
CA SER A 228 -22.85 13.00 -15.38
C SER A 228 -22.27 12.82 -13.98
N PHE A 229 -21.88 11.60 -13.63
CA PHE A 229 -21.23 11.31 -12.36
C PHE A 229 -20.44 10.00 -12.39
N ASN A 230 -19.55 9.84 -11.41
CA ASN A 230 -18.87 8.59 -11.10
C ASN A 230 -18.68 8.48 -9.59
N LYS A 231 -19.29 7.45 -8.98
CA LYS A 231 -19.21 7.19 -7.55
C LYS A 231 -18.88 5.74 -7.23
N LYS A 232 -17.99 5.56 -6.26
CA LYS A 232 -17.77 4.29 -5.58
C LYS A 232 -18.75 4.20 -4.41
N VAL A 233 -19.58 3.16 -4.40
CA VAL A 233 -20.66 2.99 -3.44
C VAL A 233 -20.71 1.53 -2.98
N GLN A 234 -21.42 1.26 -1.89
CA GLN A 234 -21.61 -0.10 -1.37
C GLN A 234 -23.10 -0.42 -1.27
N GLY A 235 -23.59 -1.39 -2.04
CA GLY A 235 -25.00 -1.75 -2.07
C GLY A 235 -25.32 -2.83 -3.08
N LEU A 236 -26.52 -2.75 -3.66
CA LEU A 236 -27.03 -3.69 -4.65
C LEU A 236 -27.21 -2.96 -6.00
N SER A 237 -26.75 -3.57 -7.08
CA SER A 237 -26.92 -3.12 -8.45
C SER A 237 -27.42 -4.27 -9.31
N THR A 238 -28.33 -3.99 -10.23
CA THR A 238 -28.82 -4.96 -11.20
C THR A 238 -28.94 -4.30 -12.58
N SER A 239 -28.65 -5.07 -13.62
CA SER A 239 -28.79 -4.65 -15.01
C SER A 239 -29.34 -5.81 -15.84
N PHE A 240 -30.33 -5.53 -16.66
CA PHE A 240 -30.97 -6.47 -17.58
C PHE A 240 -30.89 -5.93 -19.01
N ASN A 241 -30.49 -6.79 -19.94
CA ASN A 241 -30.49 -6.54 -21.37
C ASN A 241 -31.59 -7.40 -22.01
N PHE A 242 -32.38 -6.79 -22.89
CA PHE A 242 -33.43 -7.44 -23.65
C PHE A 242 -33.25 -7.15 -25.14
N GLY A 243 -33.73 -8.05 -25.99
CA GLY A 243 -33.74 -7.88 -27.44
C GLY A 243 -32.57 -8.55 -28.15
N ASN A 244 -32.23 -8.06 -29.34
CA ASN A 244 -31.20 -8.61 -30.22
C ASN A 244 -30.22 -7.52 -30.67
N ASP A 245 -29.27 -7.85 -31.55
CA ASP A 245 -28.26 -6.90 -32.04
C ASP A 245 -28.86 -5.70 -32.83
N GLU A 246 -30.10 -5.81 -33.31
CA GLU A 246 -30.78 -4.74 -34.04
C GLU A 246 -31.65 -3.84 -33.16
N SER A 247 -32.12 -4.38 -32.02
CA SER A 247 -32.98 -3.71 -31.05
C SER A 247 -32.61 -4.15 -29.64
N LYS A 248 -31.98 -3.26 -28.88
CA LYS A 248 -31.47 -3.55 -27.54
C LYS A 248 -32.08 -2.62 -26.51
N THR A 249 -32.65 -3.22 -25.47
CA THR A 249 -33.12 -2.50 -24.28
C THR A 249 -32.22 -2.85 -23.11
N ASN A 250 -31.75 -1.85 -22.36
CA ASN A 250 -31.05 -2.05 -21.11
C ASN A 250 -31.83 -1.37 -19.99
N VAL A 251 -32.11 -2.09 -18.90
CA VAL A 251 -32.78 -1.58 -17.70
C VAL A 251 -31.87 -1.89 -16.52
N PHE A 252 -31.59 -0.89 -15.71
CA PHE A 252 -30.75 -1.07 -14.54
C PHE A 252 -31.31 -0.30 -13.34
N ALA A 253 -30.98 -0.79 -12.15
CA ALA A 253 -31.32 -0.15 -10.89
C ALA A 253 -30.23 -0.44 -9.87
N SER A 254 -29.97 0.51 -8.98
CA SER A 254 -28.97 0.41 -7.94
C SER A 254 -29.43 1.16 -6.71
N VAL A 255 -29.20 0.58 -5.53
CA VAL A 255 -29.44 1.19 -4.22
C VAL A 255 -28.22 0.89 -3.36
N ALA A 256 -27.55 1.91 -2.85
CA ALA A 256 -26.28 1.77 -2.16
C ALA A 256 -26.02 2.89 -1.14
N PHE A 257 -25.02 2.71 -0.29
CA PHE A 257 -24.47 3.75 0.56
C PHE A 257 -23.21 4.36 -0.06
N VAL A 258 -23.05 5.67 0.05
CA VAL A 258 -21.89 6.39 -0.49
C VAL A 258 -20.68 6.20 0.41
N LYS A 259 -19.49 5.88 -0.17
CA LYS A 259 -18.25 5.70 0.60
C LYS A 259 -17.51 7.00 0.94
N GLY A 260 -17.74 8.07 0.17
CA GLY A 260 -17.13 9.38 0.41
C GLY A 260 -17.72 10.51 -0.43
N GLN A 261 -17.30 11.73 -0.13
CA GLN A 261 -17.83 12.97 -0.69
C GLN A 261 -16.91 13.50 -1.79
N TYR A 262 -17.48 13.99 -2.90
CA TYR A 262 -16.71 14.68 -3.93
C TYR A 262 -16.08 15.96 -3.36
N ALA A 263 -14.82 16.24 -3.66
CA ALA A 263 -14.15 17.50 -3.37
C ALA A 263 -13.39 17.98 -4.59
N LYS A 264 -13.14 19.28 -4.61
CA LYS A 264 -12.28 19.93 -5.59
C LYS A 264 -11.29 20.82 -4.85
N SER A 265 -10.00 20.61 -5.10
CA SER A 265 -8.94 21.51 -4.65
C SER A 265 -8.35 22.22 -5.87
N THR A 266 -8.30 23.54 -5.82
CA THR A 266 -7.74 24.39 -6.88
C THR A 266 -6.60 25.22 -6.30
N PHE A 267 -5.45 25.19 -6.95
CA PHE A 267 -4.29 25.99 -6.57
C PHE A 267 -3.44 26.32 -7.80
N THR A 268 -2.69 27.42 -7.70
CA THR A 268 -1.70 27.81 -8.70
C THR A 268 -0.37 27.12 -8.37
N GLY A 269 0.31 26.60 -9.38
CA GLY A 269 1.64 26.03 -9.22
C GLY A 269 2.63 27.06 -8.65
N GLN A 270 3.69 26.58 -8.01
CA GLN A 270 4.80 27.42 -7.58
C GLN A 270 6.02 27.12 -8.46
N GLU A 271 6.80 28.16 -8.80
CA GLU A 271 7.96 27.99 -9.67
C GLU A 271 8.93 26.97 -9.08
N GLY A 272 9.33 25.98 -9.89
CA GLY A 272 10.24 24.94 -9.46
C GLY A 272 9.75 24.09 -8.28
N ASN A 273 8.44 23.99 -8.02
CA ASN A 273 7.91 23.13 -6.96
C ASN A 273 7.07 21.98 -7.54
N GLN A 274 7.63 20.77 -7.56
CA GLN A 274 6.92 19.56 -7.95
C GLN A 274 5.95 19.03 -6.88
N GLY A 275 5.80 19.70 -5.73
CA GLY A 275 5.00 19.25 -4.60
C GLY A 275 5.86 18.65 -3.47
N PRO A 276 5.23 18.05 -2.45
CA PRO A 276 3.80 17.75 -2.35
C PRO A 276 2.87 18.98 -2.28
N TYR A 277 1.67 18.85 -2.88
CA TYR A 277 0.58 19.81 -2.81
C TYR A 277 -0.59 19.22 -2.02
N LYS A 278 -1.03 19.91 -0.97
CA LYS A 278 -2.08 19.46 -0.05
C LYS A 278 -3.49 19.57 -0.65
N LEU A 279 -4.25 18.49 -0.55
CA LEU A 279 -5.67 18.42 -0.85
C LEU A 279 -6.49 18.75 0.40
N LYS A 280 -7.62 19.44 0.23
CA LYS A 280 -8.51 19.90 1.31
C LYS A 280 -9.98 19.53 1.06
N GLY A 281 -10.68 19.14 2.12
CA GLY A 281 -12.11 18.79 2.10
C GLY A 281 -13.01 19.98 1.75
N GLN A 282 -14.31 19.73 1.58
CA GLN A 282 -15.26 20.75 1.14
C GLN A 282 -15.36 21.93 2.12
N ASN A 283 -15.20 21.71 3.42
CA ASN A 283 -15.26 22.75 4.45
C ASN A 283 -13.85 23.20 4.89
N GLY A 284 -12.82 22.91 4.10
CA GLY A 284 -11.43 23.28 4.39
C GLY A 284 -10.67 22.30 5.28
N GLU A 285 -11.20 21.11 5.52
CA GLU A 285 -10.56 20.06 6.29
C GLU A 285 -9.20 19.69 5.68
N LEU A 286 -8.14 19.67 6.49
CA LEU A 286 -6.79 19.31 6.03
C LEU A 286 -6.53 17.82 6.13
N TYR A 287 -7.22 17.12 7.02
CA TYR A 287 -7.15 15.68 7.10
C TYR A 287 -8.22 15.08 6.19
N VAL A 288 -7.85 14.86 4.92
CA VAL A 288 -8.69 14.18 3.94
C VAL A 288 -8.09 12.84 3.56
N LEU A 289 -8.77 11.76 3.94
CA LEU A 289 -8.46 10.43 3.44
C LEU A 289 -9.06 10.29 2.04
N VAL A 290 -8.23 10.45 1.03
CA VAL A 290 -8.67 10.43 -0.37
C VAL A 290 -8.98 9.00 -0.80
N ILE A 291 -10.15 8.77 -1.40
CA ILE A 291 -10.54 7.47 -1.94
C ILE A 291 -9.64 7.14 -3.12
N SER A 292 -8.93 6.01 -3.04
CA SER A 292 -7.96 5.61 -4.06
C SER A 292 -8.56 5.52 -5.46
N GLY A 293 -7.94 6.17 -6.44
CA GLY A 293 -8.39 6.21 -7.83
C GLY A 293 -9.68 6.97 -8.09
N SER A 294 -10.15 7.77 -7.14
CA SER A 294 -11.22 8.75 -7.38
C SER A 294 -10.71 10.07 -7.97
N GLU A 295 -9.41 10.30 -7.91
CA GLU A 295 -8.78 11.58 -8.26
C GLU A 295 -8.62 11.79 -9.77
N ARG A 296 -8.84 13.04 -10.19
CA ARG A 296 -8.60 13.56 -11.54
C ARG A 296 -7.81 14.85 -11.41
N VAL A 297 -6.55 14.83 -11.84
CA VAL A 297 -5.65 15.98 -11.77
C VAL A 297 -5.61 16.66 -13.14
N TYR A 298 -5.96 17.94 -13.16
CA TYR A 298 -5.93 18.79 -14.34
C TYR A 298 -4.90 19.89 -14.18
N VAL A 299 -4.04 20.09 -15.16
CA VAL A 299 -3.13 21.24 -15.24
C VAL A 299 -3.45 22.04 -16.49
N ASN A 300 -3.84 23.31 -16.31
CA ASN A 300 -4.33 24.19 -17.39
C ASN A 300 -5.43 23.52 -18.25
N GLY A 301 -6.32 22.77 -17.62
CA GLY A 301 -7.39 22.01 -18.29
C GLY A 301 -7.00 20.64 -18.85
N VAL A 302 -5.72 20.27 -18.86
CA VAL A 302 -5.23 18.97 -19.38
C VAL A 302 -5.26 17.93 -18.26
N LEU A 303 -5.98 16.82 -18.47
CA LEU A 303 -6.01 15.68 -17.56
C LEU A 303 -4.67 14.94 -17.58
N LEU A 304 -4.05 14.80 -16.41
CA LEU A 304 -2.78 14.12 -16.22
C LEU A 304 -2.95 12.64 -15.87
N LYS A 305 -1.90 11.86 -16.09
CA LYS A 305 -1.84 10.43 -15.78
C LYS A 305 -1.06 10.15 -14.51
N ARG A 306 -1.67 9.37 -13.61
CA ARG A 306 -1.05 8.90 -12.37
C ARG A 306 0.02 7.83 -12.62
N GLY A 307 1.12 7.87 -11.87
CA GLY A 307 2.13 6.82 -11.73
C GLY A 307 3.56 7.36 -11.70
N GLU A 308 4.49 6.64 -11.08
CA GLU A 308 5.92 6.99 -10.98
C GLU A 308 6.59 7.24 -12.34
N ASN A 309 6.12 6.55 -13.37
CA ASN A 309 6.59 6.68 -14.75
C ASN A 309 5.70 7.60 -15.62
N ASN A 310 4.71 8.26 -15.01
CA ASN A 310 3.76 9.17 -15.66
C ASN A 310 3.91 10.59 -15.06
N ASP A 311 2.83 11.37 -14.99
CA ASP A 311 2.88 12.82 -14.74
C ASP A 311 2.89 13.16 -13.24
N TYR A 312 2.20 12.39 -12.40
CA TYR A 312 2.12 12.64 -10.95
C TYR A 312 1.88 11.36 -10.13
N VAL A 313 2.14 11.43 -8.83
CA VAL A 313 1.79 10.44 -7.80
C VAL A 313 0.99 11.13 -6.69
N ILE A 314 0.23 10.35 -5.93
CA ILE A 314 -0.62 10.83 -4.83
C ILE A 314 -0.39 9.96 -3.59
N ASP A 315 -0.23 10.61 -2.44
CA ASP A 315 -0.36 9.98 -1.13
C ASP A 315 -1.81 10.15 -0.67
N TYR A 316 -2.57 9.05 -0.65
CA TYR A 316 -3.98 9.06 -0.30
C TYR A 316 -4.25 9.34 1.17
N ASN A 317 -3.31 9.02 2.05
CA ASN A 317 -3.45 9.19 3.49
C ASN A 317 -3.08 10.61 3.91
N ALA A 318 -1.97 11.12 3.36
CA ALA A 318 -1.61 12.51 3.53
C ALA A 318 -2.54 13.43 2.72
N GLY A 319 -3.25 12.93 1.71
CA GLY A 319 -4.03 13.76 0.80
C GLY A 319 -3.11 14.74 0.06
N GLU A 320 -2.00 14.26 -0.49
CA GLU A 320 -0.97 15.08 -1.11
C GLU A 320 -0.61 14.61 -2.52
N ILE A 321 -0.40 15.54 -3.44
CA ILE A 321 0.00 15.25 -4.83
C ILE A 321 1.42 15.71 -5.09
N VAL A 322 2.24 14.83 -5.68
CA VAL A 322 3.60 15.13 -6.12
C VAL A 322 3.69 14.88 -7.64
N PHE A 323 4.11 15.90 -8.39
CA PHE A 323 4.40 15.78 -9.81
C PHE A 323 5.77 15.12 -10.01
N THR A 324 5.90 14.27 -11.03
CA THR A 324 7.17 13.60 -11.29
C THR A 324 8.12 14.55 -12.04
N SER A 325 9.40 14.23 -12.09
CA SER A 325 10.36 14.99 -12.89
C SER A 325 10.03 15.02 -14.40
N LEU A 326 9.07 14.22 -14.89
CA LEU A 326 8.66 14.18 -16.29
C LEU A 326 7.66 15.29 -16.66
N PHE A 327 6.98 15.89 -15.66
CA PHE A 327 5.97 16.93 -15.85
C PHE A 327 6.30 18.16 -14.99
N THR A 328 7.00 19.14 -15.58
CA THR A 328 7.48 20.33 -14.85
C THR A 328 6.34 21.30 -14.52
N ILE A 329 6.09 21.52 -13.23
CA ILE A 329 5.21 22.58 -12.72
C ILE A 329 5.90 23.96 -12.72
N THR A 330 5.17 25.00 -13.14
CA THR A 330 5.60 26.40 -13.12
C THR A 330 4.60 27.28 -12.37
N SER A 331 5.02 28.50 -12.04
CA SER A 331 4.19 29.49 -11.31
C SER A 331 2.93 29.96 -12.06
N GLU A 332 2.85 29.74 -13.38
CA GLU A 332 1.71 30.17 -14.19
C GLU A 332 0.67 29.05 -14.43
N MET A 333 0.91 27.85 -13.91
CA MET A 333 0.04 26.70 -14.11
C MET A 333 -1.12 26.68 -13.11
N ARG A 334 -2.34 26.46 -13.60
CA ARG A 334 -3.52 26.22 -12.76
C ARG A 334 -3.69 24.73 -12.55
N ILE A 335 -3.68 24.30 -11.30
CA ILE A 335 -3.84 22.92 -10.90
C ILE A 335 -5.23 22.76 -10.29
N ASN A 336 -6.03 21.88 -10.87
CA ASN A 336 -7.35 21.52 -10.36
C ASN A 336 -7.38 20.02 -10.10
N VAL A 337 -7.71 19.64 -8.89
CA VAL A 337 -7.77 18.24 -8.46
C VAL A 337 -9.19 17.97 -8.00
N GLU A 338 -9.88 17.08 -8.70
CA GLU A 338 -11.17 16.56 -8.29
C GLU A 338 -10.97 15.17 -7.70
N TYR A 339 -11.59 14.86 -6.59
CA TYR A 339 -11.40 13.56 -5.91
C TYR A 339 -12.57 13.28 -4.98
N GLN A 340 -12.63 12.09 -4.41
CA GLN A 340 -13.54 11.78 -3.31
C GLN A 340 -12.72 11.56 -2.05
N TYR A 341 -13.23 11.98 -0.91
CA TYR A 341 -12.60 11.75 0.39
C TYR A 341 -13.60 11.15 1.37
N SER A 342 -13.08 10.41 2.36
CA SER A 342 -13.89 9.80 3.40
C SER A 342 -14.40 10.85 4.38
N GLU A 343 -15.62 11.31 4.17
CA GLU A 343 -16.37 12.08 5.16
C GLU A 343 -17.59 11.26 5.59
N ARG A 344 -17.73 10.98 6.89
CA ARG A 344 -18.81 10.14 7.42
C ARG A 344 -19.63 10.90 8.47
N ASN A 345 -20.17 12.06 8.11
CA ASN A 345 -21.05 12.80 9.02
C ASN A 345 -22.44 12.15 9.12
N TYR A 346 -23.02 11.70 8.00
CA TYR A 346 -24.30 10.99 7.93
C TYR A 346 -24.19 9.71 7.09
N ASN A 347 -25.07 8.74 7.35
CA ASN A 347 -25.32 7.67 6.39
C ASN A 347 -25.99 8.26 5.14
N ARG A 348 -25.37 8.11 3.96
CA ARG A 348 -25.88 8.66 2.70
C ARG A 348 -26.36 7.55 1.78
N LEU A 349 -27.66 7.52 1.50
CA LEU A 349 -28.28 6.56 0.59
C LEU A 349 -28.28 7.14 -0.83
N VAL A 350 -27.80 6.36 -1.79
CA VAL A 350 -27.85 6.66 -3.23
C VAL A 350 -28.68 5.62 -3.96
N THR A 351 -29.62 6.09 -4.75
CA THR A 351 -30.45 5.30 -5.65
C THR A 351 -30.20 5.79 -7.07
N TYR A 352 -29.90 4.88 -7.98
CA TYR A 352 -29.68 5.17 -9.39
C TYR A 352 -30.40 4.14 -10.25
N ALA A 353 -31.31 4.58 -11.10
CA ALA A 353 -32.07 3.69 -11.98
C ALA A 353 -32.20 4.31 -13.36
N GLY A 354 -32.35 3.47 -14.38
CA GLY A 354 -32.56 3.95 -15.73
C GLY A 354 -32.96 2.86 -16.69
N ALA A 355 -33.48 3.29 -17.83
CA ALA A 355 -33.81 2.43 -18.95
C ALA A 355 -33.39 3.11 -20.24
N THR A 356 -32.75 2.35 -21.13
CA THR A 356 -32.39 2.81 -22.48
C THR A 356 -32.90 1.82 -23.50
N HIS A 357 -33.43 2.31 -24.61
CA HIS A 357 -33.78 1.51 -25.77
C HIS A 357 -33.06 2.07 -27.00
N GLU A 358 -32.37 1.20 -27.75
CA GLU A 358 -31.60 1.56 -28.93
C GLU A 358 -31.96 0.66 -30.12
N ASN A 359 -32.25 1.30 -31.25
CA ASN A 359 -32.45 0.70 -32.56
C ASN A 359 -31.53 1.38 -33.59
N LYS A 360 -31.49 0.87 -34.83
CA LYS A 360 -30.66 1.44 -35.91
C LYS A 360 -30.85 2.95 -36.14
N ASN A 361 -32.09 3.45 -36.07
CA ASN A 361 -32.40 4.83 -36.45
C ASN A 361 -32.69 5.75 -35.26
N TRP A 362 -32.92 5.21 -34.07
CA TRP A 362 -33.28 6.02 -32.90
C TRP A 362 -32.92 5.33 -31.59
N SER A 363 -32.70 6.13 -30.55
CA SER A 363 -32.59 5.65 -29.19
C SER A 363 -33.22 6.64 -28.22
N PHE A 364 -33.75 6.15 -27.11
CA PHE A 364 -34.18 6.98 -25.99
C PHE A 364 -33.69 6.39 -24.68
N GLY A 365 -33.59 7.23 -23.66
CA GLY A 365 -33.26 6.77 -22.32
C GLY A 365 -33.77 7.70 -21.24
N GLY A 366 -34.18 7.13 -20.12
CA GLY A 366 -34.54 7.83 -18.90
C GLY A 366 -33.63 7.37 -17.76
N TYR A 367 -33.21 8.32 -16.93
CA TYR A 367 -32.32 8.08 -15.79
C TYR A 367 -32.84 8.86 -14.58
N LEU A 368 -32.80 8.24 -13.42
CA LEU A 368 -33.14 8.81 -12.13
C LEU A 368 -31.98 8.59 -11.17
N TYR A 369 -31.55 9.65 -10.52
CA TYR A 369 -30.57 9.64 -9.47
C TYR A 369 -31.13 10.33 -8.23
N SER A 370 -30.92 9.75 -7.06
CA SER A 370 -31.28 10.34 -5.78
C SER A 370 -30.20 10.00 -4.79
N GLU A 371 -29.65 11.01 -4.13
CA GLU A 371 -28.67 10.88 -3.07
C GLU A 371 -29.15 11.71 -1.87
N ASN A 372 -29.31 11.07 -0.72
CA ASN A 372 -29.97 11.66 0.44
C ASN A 372 -29.29 11.25 1.74
N ASP A 373 -28.96 12.23 2.57
CA ASP A 373 -28.46 11.99 3.92
C ASP A 373 -29.58 11.57 4.87
N LEU A 374 -29.33 10.53 5.65
CA LEU A 374 -30.23 10.07 6.68
C LEU A 374 -30.06 10.96 7.92
N LYS A 375 -30.84 12.06 7.99
CA LYS A 375 -30.78 13.05 9.08
C LYS A 375 -30.92 12.48 10.51
N ASN A 376 -31.54 11.30 10.66
CA ASN A 376 -31.73 10.61 11.94
C ASN A 376 -30.66 9.52 12.22
N GLN A 377 -29.63 9.40 11.39
CA GLN A 377 -28.51 8.47 11.55
C GLN A 377 -27.16 9.17 11.36
N PRO A 378 -26.80 10.13 12.23
CA PRO A 378 -25.45 10.68 12.25
C PRO A 378 -24.43 9.58 12.56
N LEU A 379 -23.24 9.70 11.98
CA LEU A 379 -22.14 8.76 12.14
C LEU A 379 -21.01 9.37 12.98
N GLN A 380 -20.25 10.32 12.41
CA GLN A 380 -19.13 10.99 13.10
C GLN A 380 -19.57 12.21 13.92
N GLN A 381 -20.63 12.91 13.50
CA GLN A 381 -21.14 14.11 14.17
C GLN A 381 -22.34 13.76 15.04
N ASN A 382 -22.12 13.44 16.31
CA ASN A 382 -23.24 13.23 17.23
C ASN A 382 -23.83 14.59 17.65
N LEU A 383 -25.04 14.89 17.17
CA LEU A 383 -25.71 16.17 17.35
C LEU A 383 -26.55 16.21 18.63
N SER A 384 -26.37 17.25 19.44
CA SER A 384 -27.29 17.56 20.55
C SER A 384 -28.59 18.22 20.03
N PRO A 385 -29.69 18.21 20.80
CA PRO A 385 -30.91 18.93 20.43
C PRO A 385 -30.68 20.42 20.14
N GLU A 386 -29.80 21.07 20.89
CA GLU A 386 -29.43 22.47 20.70
C GLU A 386 -28.69 22.67 19.36
N GLN A 387 -27.79 21.76 19.01
CA GLN A 387 -27.08 21.80 17.72
C GLN A 387 -28.02 21.54 16.54
N VAL A 388 -29.01 20.65 16.69
CA VAL A 388 -30.08 20.47 15.68
C VAL A 388 -30.90 21.74 15.51
N GLN A 389 -31.18 22.46 16.60
CA GLN A 389 -31.90 23.73 16.53
C GLN A 389 -31.07 24.82 15.83
N ILE A 390 -29.76 24.88 16.05
CA ILE A 390 -28.84 25.75 15.29
C ILE A 390 -28.94 25.43 13.79
N LEU A 391 -28.83 24.15 13.40
CA LEU A 391 -28.97 23.74 12.00
C LEU A 391 -30.34 24.09 11.43
N SER A 392 -31.43 23.91 12.17
CA SER A 392 -32.79 24.24 11.72
C SER A 392 -33.00 25.74 11.49
N GLN A 393 -32.31 26.60 12.24
CA GLN A 393 -32.39 28.06 12.11
C GLN A 393 -31.41 28.64 11.07
N ALA A 394 -30.39 27.87 10.68
CA ALA A 394 -29.33 28.32 9.77
C ALA A 394 -29.77 28.44 8.30
N GLY A 395 -30.90 27.85 7.89
CA GLY A 395 -31.27 27.80 6.47
C GLY A 395 -30.20 27.08 5.65
N ASP A 396 -29.86 27.68 4.52
CA ASP A 396 -28.80 27.21 3.62
C ASP A 396 -27.39 27.74 3.96
N ASP A 397 -27.25 28.59 4.99
CA ASP A 397 -26.02 29.35 5.29
C ASP A 397 -25.04 28.60 6.22
N PRO A 398 -23.88 28.12 5.74
CA PRO A 398 -22.91 27.40 6.56
C PRO A 398 -22.29 28.27 7.67
N THR A 399 -22.28 29.60 7.55
CA THR A 399 -21.69 30.49 8.55
C THR A 399 -22.49 30.52 9.85
N LEU A 400 -23.79 30.21 9.77
CA LEU A 400 -24.70 30.08 10.91
C LEU A 400 -24.68 28.67 11.53
N MET A 401 -24.04 27.69 10.87
CA MET A 401 -23.95 26.30 11.32
C MET A 401 -22.76 26.06 12.26
N THR A 402 -22.59 26.90 13.28
CA THR A 402 -21.50 26.77 14.26
C THR A 402 -22.03 26.58 15.68
N ALA A 403 -21.35 25.75 16.48
CA ALA A 403 -21.72 25.50 17.87
C ALA A 403 -20.51 25.56 18.82
N PRO A 404 -20.71 25.87 20.11
CA PRO A 404 -19.66 25.75 21.12
C PRO A 404 -19.13 24.31 21.21
N SER A 405 -17.81 24.15 21.37
CA SER A 405 -17.17 22.82 21.37
C SER A 405 -17.01 22.18 22.75
N ALA A 406 -17.11 22.96 23.82
CA ALA A 406 -16.71 22.54 25.16
C ALA A 406 -17.78 21.72 25.88
N TYR A 407 -17.37 20.62 26.52
CA TYR A 407 -18.21 19.84 27.44
C TYR A 407 -17.41 19.41 28.68
N VAL A 408 -18.11 19.20 29.81
CA VAL A 408 -17.47 18.80 31.07
C VAL A 408 -16.96 17.37 30.98
N ASP A 409 -15.71 17.14 31.38
CA ASP A 409 -15.06 15.82 31.39
C ASP A 409 -14.26 15.60 32.70
N LYS A 410 -13.95 14.35 33.02
CA LYS A 410 -13.17 13.98 34.21
C LYS A 410 -11.67 14.03 33.93
N TYR A 411 -10.91 14.46 34.93
CA TYR A 411 -9.46 14.39 34.92
C TYR A 411 -8.95 12.98 34.61
N ALA A 412 -7.97 12.90 33.71
CA ALA A 412 -7.18 11.70 33.43
C ALA A 412 -5.79 12.15 32.96
N ASP A 413 -4.76 11.42 33.35
CA ASP A 413 -3.35 11.79 33.05
C ASP A 413 -3.03 11.80 31.55
N ASN A 414 -3.86 11.16 30.73
CA ASN A 414 -3.72 11.08 29.28
C ASN A 414 -4.62 12.06 28.50
N LYS A 415 -5.21 13.07 29.15
CA LYS A 415 -6.10 14.05 28.51
C LYS A 415 -5.62 15.48 28.73
N ILE A 416 -5.67 16.30 27.67
CA ILE A 416 -5.55 17.76 27.81
C ILE A 416 -6.93 18.35 28.09
N LEU A 417 -7.09 18.94 29.28
CA LEU A 417 -8.34 19.54 29.74
C LEU A 417 -8.16 21.01 30.11
N TYR A 418 -9.26 21.75 30.11
CA TYR A 418 -9.28 23.19 30.34
C TYR A 418 -10.26 23.54 31.45
N ARG A 419 -9.91 24.49 32.32
CA ARG A 419 -10.87 25.15 33.19
C ARG A 419 -11.53 26.30 32.46
N LYS A 420 -12.81 26.55 32.74
CA LYS A 420 -13.51 27.73 32.24
C LYS A 420 -13.27 28.91 33.18
N THR A 421 -12.76 30.03 32.67
CA THR A 421 -12.51 31.27 33.44
C THR A 421 -12.94 32.51 32.65
N LEU A 422 -12.94 33.68 33.30
CA LEU A 422 -13.34 34.95 32.69
C LEU A 422 -12.14 35.90 32.64
N VAL A 423 -11.81 36.39 31.44
CA VAL A 423 -10.80 37.45 31.23
C VAL A 423 -11.49 38.62 30.52
N ASN A 424 -11.46 39.82 31.12
CA ASN A 424 -12.14 41.01 30.58
C ASN A 424 -13.63 40.81 30.24
N SER A 425 -14.36 40.03 31.05
CA SER A 425 -15.78 39.65 30.82
C SER A 425 -16.04 38.74 29.61
N VAL A 426 -14.99 38.13 29.05
CA VAL A 426 -15.09 37.08 28.01
C VAL A 426 -14.82 35.72 28.65
N GLU A 427 -15.69 34.75 28.41
CA GLU A 427 -15.46 33.36 28.83
C GLU A 427 -14.34 32.73 28.00
N ILE A 428 -13.32 32.20 28.68
CA ILE A 428 -12.18 31.54 28.05
C ILE A 428 -11.95 30.16 28.67
N TYR A 429 -11.19 29.33 27.95
CA TYR A 429 -10.75 28.00 28.37
C TYR A 429 -9.24 28.02 28.59
N GLU A 430 -8.81 27.84 29.82
CA GLU A 430 -7.40 27.86 30.23
C GLU A 430 -6.97 26.45 30.62
N TYR A 431 -5.83 25.98 30.13
CA TYR A 431 -5.35 24.62 30.41
C TYR A 431 -5.21 24.38 31.92
N SER A 432 -5.67 23.22 32.41
CA SER A 432 -5.55 22.82 33.81
C SER A 432 -5.44 21.30 33.97
N SER A 433 -4.57 20.88 34.89
CA SER A 433 -4.37 19.49 35.33
C SER A 433 -4.82 19.26 36.78
N ASP A 434 -5.52 20.21 37.42
CA ASP A 434 -6.02 20.02 38.78
C ASP A 434 -7.27 19.15 38.79
N SER A 435 -7.16 17.94 39.34
CA SER A 435 -8.27 17.00 39.50
C SER A 435 -9.44 17.51 40.36
N ASN A 436 -9.26 18.59 41.12
CA ASN A 436 -10.29 19.20 41.97
C ASN A 436 -11.11 20.29 41.25
N GLU A 437 -10.68 20.74 40.06
CA GLU A 437 -11.40 21.75 39.28
C GLU A 437 -12.49 21.13 38.37
N VAL A 438 -13.44 21.94 37.93
CA VAL A 438 -14.39 21.54 36.87
C VAL A 438 -13.69 21.69 35.53
N LEU A 439 -13.33 20.57 34.94
CA LEU A 439 -12.56 20.50 33.71
C LEU A 439 -13.46 20.28 32.49
N TYR A 440 -13.06 20.87 31.38
CA TYR A 440 -13.73 20.82 30.09
C TYR A 440 -12.80 20.19 29.06
N ASN A 441 -13.36 19.30 28.25
CA ASN A 441 -12.76 18.90 26.99
C ASN A 441 -13.19 19.92 25.93
N VAL A 442 -12.22 20.55 25.26
CA VAL A 442 -12.47 21.68 24.34
C VAL A 442 -11.79 21.38 23.02
N LYS A 443 -12.56 21.46 21.93
CA LYS A 443 -12.01 21.35 20.57
C LYS A 443 -11.82 22.74 19.97
N PHE A 444 -10.62 23.04 19.51
CA PHE A 444 -10.29 24.31 18.88
C PHE A 444 -10.25 24.15 17.36
N SER A 445 -11.01 24.98 16.64
CA SER A 445 -11.06 25.01 15.18
C SER A 445 -10.23 26.18 14.65
N LEU A 446 -9.49 25.95 13.57
CA LEU A 446 -8.72 26.98 12.89
C LEU A 446 -9.69 27.91 12.13
N VAL A 447 -9.76 29.18 12.52
CA VAL A 447 -10.61 30.21 11.88
C VAL A 447 -9.81 31.15 10.97
N GLY A 448 -8.48 31.04 10.99
CA GLY A 448 -7.57 31.82 10.16
C GLY A 448 -6.78 32.87 10.96
N ASN A 449 -5.72 33.41 10.36
CA ASN A 449 -4.81 34.32 11.05
C ASN A 449 -5.49 35.63 11.47
N ASN A 450 -5.36 36.00 12.75
CA ASN A 450 -6.00 37.17 13.37
C ASN A 450 -7.54 37.14 13.34
N LEU A 451 -8.14 35.95 13.17
CA LEU A 451 -9.59 35.75 13.19
C LEU A 451 -10.04 34.98 14.43
N GLY A 452 -9.12 34.50 15.26
CA GLY A 452 -9.43 33.75 16.48
C GLY A 452 -8.71 34.29 17.72
N ASN A 453 -9.11 33.80 18.88
CA ASN A 453 -8.60 34.23 20.18
C ASN A 453 -7.58 33.27 20.81
N TYR A 454 -7.23 32.16 20.16
CA TYR A 454 -6.30 31.16 20.69
C TYR A 454 -5.10 30.89 19.76
N ILE A 455 -3.94 30.57 20.35
CA ILE A 455 -2.74 30.06 19.69
C ILE A 455 -2.33 28.71 20.28
N ILE A 456 -1.41 27.99 19.62
CA ILE A 456 -0.84 26.74 20.16
C ILE A 456 0.36 27.11 21.04
N GLN A 457 0.38 26.62 22.29
CA GLN A 457 1.43 26.89 23.27
C GLN A 457 2.56 25.84 23.24
N ASN A 458 2.23 24.55 23.10
CA ASN A 458 3.21 23.44 23.05
C ASN A 458 2.82 22.43 21.96
N SER A 459 3.81 21.98 21.18
CA SER A 459 3.68 21.03 20.07
C SER A 459 4.39 19.68 20.30
N ASN A 460 5.11 19.52 21.41
CA ASN A 460 5.95 18.32 21.64
C ASN A 460 5.19 17.16 22.30
N THR A 461 4.00 17.45 22.84
CA THR A 461 3.10 16.49 23.47
C THR A 461 2.23 15.76 22.43
N VAL A 462 1.72 14.57 22.78
CA VAL A 462 0.80 13.78 21.93
C VAL A 462 -0.47 14.57 21.53
N GLU A 463 -0.97 15.44 22.42
CA GLU A 463 -2.09 16.38 22.18
C GLU A 463 -1.63 17.84 22.29
N ARG A 464 -2.20 18.77 21.49
CA ARG A 464 -1.83 20.19 21.48
C ARG A 464 -2.50 20.98 22.61
N ILE A 465 -1.74 21.87 23.25
CA ILE A 465 -2.26 22.82 24.26
C ILE A 465 -2.51 24.17 23.59
N PHE A 466 -3.69 24.74 23.81
CA PHE A 466 -4.10 26.04 23.28
C PHE A 466 -4.09 27.11 24.38
N GLU A 467 -3.60 28.30 24.05
CA GLU A 467 -3.51 29.44 24.96
C GLU A 467 -4.31 30.62 24.39
N TYR A 468 -5.08 31.27 25.26
CA TYR A 468 -5.87 32.45 24.92
C TYR A 468 -4.98 33.70 24.81
N ILE A 469 -5.14 34.48 23.75
CA ILE A 469 -4.51 35.79 23.58
C ILE A 469 -5.57 36.88 23.56
N VAL A 470 -5.36 37.91 24.38
CA VAL A 470 -6.24 39.09 24.45
C VAL A 470 -6.21 39.87 23.12
N PRO A 471 -7.38 40.18 22.52
CA PRO A 471 -7.47 41.05 21.34
C PRO A 471 -6.84 42.43 21.55
N VAL A 472 -6.19 42.96 20.52
CA VAL A 472 -5.65 44.33 20.52
C VAL A 472 -6.58 45.23 19.71
N ASN A 473 -7.13 46.28 20.34
CA ASN A 473 -8.10 47.20 19.73
C ASN A 473 -9.34 46.50 19.12
N GLY A 474 -9.76 45.37 19.69
CA GLY A 474 -10.90 44.58 19.22
C GLY A 474 -10.59 43.63 18.06
N ILE A 475 -9.33 43.54 17.60
CA ILE A 475 -8.89 42.58 16.58
C ILE A 475 -8.28 41.36 17.28
N PRO A 476 -8.83 40.15 17.09
CA PRO A 476 -8.24 38.92 17.60
C PRO A 476 -6.80 38.74 17.11
N GLN A 477 -5.92 38.18 17.95
CA GLN A 477 -4.50 37.99 17.63
C GLN A 477 -4.11 36.51 17.43
N GLY A 478 -5.06 35.61 17.67
CA GLY A 478 -4.89 34.17 17.49
C GLY A 478 -5.46 33.67 16.17
N ASN A 479 -5.40 32.34 16.02
CA ASN A 479 -5.81 31.64 14.80
C ASN A 479 -6.96 30.65 15.04
N TYR A 480 -7.29 30.39 16.31
CA TYR A 480 -8.20 29.32 16.72
C TYR A 480 -9.34 29.82 17.61
N GLU A 481 -10.48 29.13 17.56
CA GLU A 481 -11.68 29.37 18.39
C GLU A 481 -12.24 28.06 18.97
N PRO A 482 -12.85 28.06 20.17
CA PRO A 482 -13.45 26.88 20.81
C PRO A 482 -14.87 26.59 20.26
N ILE A 483 -14.95 26.48 18.93
CA ILE A 483 -16.18 26.19 18.18
C ILE A 483 -16.01 24.94 17.34
N VAL A 484 -17.14 24.30 16.99
CA VAL A 484 -17.21 23.25 15.98
C VAL A 484 -18.11 23.70 14.84
N GLN A 485 -17.67 23.46 13.61
CA GLN A 485 -18.52 23.58 12.42
C GLN A 485 -19.47 22.37 12.39
N LEU A 486 -20.76 22.63 12.36
CA LEU A 486 -21.79 21.62 12.17
C LEU A 486 -22.02 21.42 10.67
N VAL A 487 -22.20 20.17 10.26
CA VAL A 487 -22.56 19.78 8.91
C VAL A 487 -24.04 19.42 8.86
N SER A 488 -24.80 20.07 7.97
CA SER A 488 -26.21 19.75 7.71
C SER A 488 -26.35 18.50 6.81
N PRO A 489 -27.42 17.72 6.97
CA PRO A 489 -27.74 16.62 6.06
C PRO A 489 -28.30 17.17 4.74
N ILE A 490 -27.78 16.72 3.60
CA ILE A 490 -28.13 17.23 2.26
C ILE A 490 -28.90 16.20 1.40
N LYS A 491 -29.58 16.68 0.36
CA LYS A 491 -30.31 15.86 -0.62
C LYS A 491 -30.11 16.41 -2.03
N ILE A 492 -29.76 15.54 -2.98
CA ILE A 492 -29.75 15.86 -4.41
C ILE A 492 -30.46 14.76 -5.22
N GLN A 493 -31.41 15.16 -6.05
CA GLN A 493 -32.13 14.28 -6.95
C GLN A 493 -32.09 14.87 -8.35
N VAL A 494 -31.86 14.02 -9.35
CA VAL A 494 -31.82 14.42 -10.75
C VAL A 494 -32.52 13.35 -11.58
N ALA A 495 -33.52 13.76 -12.35
CA ALA A 495 -34.16 12.94 -13.37
C ALA A 495 -33.80 13.51 -14.74
N THR A 496 -33.37 12.67 -15.69
CA THR A 496 -33.08 13.11 -17.07
C THR A 496 -33.69 12.15 -18.08
N PHE A 497 -34.17 12.71 -19.18
CA PHE A 497 -34.68 12.00 -20.34
C PHE A 497 -33.96 12.49 -21.59
N LEU A 498 -33.44 11.57 -22.39
CA LEU A 498 -32.81 11.90 -23.67
C LEU A 498 -33.35 11.05 -24.81
N GLY A 499 -33.33 11.65 -26.01
CA GLY A 499 -33.65 11.00 -27.27
C GLY A 499 -32.60 11.32 -28.32
N LYS A 500 -32.29 10.34 -29.17
CA LYS A 500 -31.44 10.48 -30.35
C LYS A 500 -32.20 9.94 -31.56
N TYR A 501 -32.15 10.67 -32.66
CA TYR A 501 -32.78 10.31 -33.92
C TYR A 501 -31.80 10.52 -35.08
N ASN A 502 -31.57 9.44 -35.83
CA ASN A 502 -30.73 9.39 -37.03
C ASN A 502 -31.59 8.96 -38.23
N PRO A 503 -32.36 9.87 -38.86
CA PRO A 503 -33.24 9.51 -39.98
C PRO A 503 -32.47 9.01 -41.21
N ASP A 504 -31.23 9.48 -41.39
CA ASP A 504 -30.32 9.10 -42.46
C ASP A 504 -28.85 9.22 -41.98
N GLU A 505 -27.88 8.79 -42.80
CA GLU A 505 -26.45 8.92 -42.49
C GLU A 505 -25.94 10.38 -42.44
N LYS A 506 -26.78 11.36 -42.83
CA LYS A 506 -26.41 12.77 -42.94
C LYS A 506 -26.95 13.60 -41.78
N THR A 507 -27.82 13.05 -40.94
CA THR A 507 -28.57 13.82 -39.95
C THR A 507 -28.53 13.12 -38.62
N ASN A 508 -28.14 13.85 -37.60
CA ASN A 508 -28.17 13.40 -36.23
C ASN A 508 -28.81 14.50 -35.39
N VAL A 509 -29.88 14.15 -34.67
CA VAL A 509 -30.54 15.03 -33.71
C VAL A 509 -30.56 14.31 -32.37
N ASP A 510 -30.16 14.99 -31.32
CA ASP A 510 -30.32 14.52 -29.96
C ASP A 510 -30.82 15.63 -29.04
N PHE A 511 -31.55 15.27 -27.99
CA PHE A 511 -32.02 16.18 -26.97
C PHE A 511 -31.93 15.52 -25.60
N GLU A 512 -31.84 16.34 -24.56
CA GLU A 512 -31.80 15.94 -23.16
C GLU A 512 -32.60 16.96 -22.34
N ILE A 513 -33.50 16.48 -21.49
CA ILE A 513 -34.27 17.30 -20.54
C ILE A 513 -34.00 16.74 -19.16
N ALA A 514 -33.66 17.61 -18.21
CA ALA A 514 -33.40 17.21 -16.83
C ALA A 514 -34.15 18.09 -15.83
N MET A 515 -34.52 17.50 -14.71
CA MET A 515 -35.09 18.18 -13.54
C MET A 515 -34.26 17.81 -12.32
N SER A 516 -34.02 18.76 -11.42
CA SER A 516 -33.29 18.53 -10.17
C SER A 516 -34.07 19.03 -8.96
N ASN A 517 -33.88 18.36 -7.82
CA ASN A 517 -34.25 18.85 -6.50
C ASN A 517 -33.00 18.77 -5.61
N ASN A 518 -32.50 19.90 -5.14
CA ASN A 518 -31.29 19.99 -4.33
C ASN A 518 -31.50 20.84 -3.08
N ASP A 519 -31.46 20.20 -1.92
CA ASP A 519 -31.72 20.77 -0.60
C ASP A 519 -30.45 20.63 0.26
N LYS A 520 -29.92 21.75 0.74
CA LYS A 520 -28.64 21.78 1.49
C LYS A 520 -28.83 21.63 2.99
N ASN A 521 -30.07 21.53 3.49
CA ASN A 521 -30.33 21.37 4.91
C ASN A 521 -31.69 20.75 5.21
N LEU A 522 -31.72 19.42 5.34
CA LEU A 522 -32.94 18.66 5.64
C LEU A 522 -33.52 18.88 7.06
N PHE A 523 -32.88 19.72 7.90
CA PHE A 523 -33.40 20.19 9.19
C PHE A 523 -34.11 21.54 9.12
N SER A 524 -33.93 22.30 8.04
CA SER A 524 -34.53 23.62 7.84
C SER A 524 -35.63 23.55 6.77
N GLY A 525 -36.65 24.41 6.90
CA GLY A 525 -37.57 24.73 5.80
C GLY A 525 -37.39 26.16 5.28
N ILE A 526 -36.44 26.90 5.85
CA ILE A 526 -35.99 28.20 5.35
C ILE A 526 -35.20 27.94 4.05
N ASP A 527 -35.45 28.76 3.03
CA ASP A 527 -34.84 28.71 1.69
C ASP A 527 -35.29 27.59 0.74
N ASP A 528 -36.22 26.71 1.13
CA ASP A 528 -36.69 25.58 0.28
C ASP A 528 -37.28 25.95 -1.09
N ALA A 529 -37.62 27.22 -1.31
CA ALA A 529 -38.17 27.71 -2.57
C ALA A 529 -37.16 27.65 -3.75
N ASN A 530 -35.86 27.52 -3.47
CA ASN A 530 -34.78 27.46 -4.48
C ASN A 530 -34.28 26.02 -4.76
N ASN A 531 -34.98 25.00 -4.27
CA ASN A 531 -34.51 23.61 -4.36
C ASN A 531 -34.72 22.99 -5.76
N ASP A 532 -35.76 23.39 -6.49
CA ASP A 532 -36.19 22.75 -7.74
C ASP A 532 -35.71 23.50 -9.00
N GLY A 533 -35.17 22.78 -9.98
CA GLY A 533 -34.69 23.38 -11.23
C GLY A 533 -34.86 22.50 -12.47
N ILE A 534 -34.91 23.12 -13.65
CA ILE A 534 -34.98 22.44 -14.96
C ILE A 534 -33.81 22.78 -15.88
N ALA A 535 -33.40 21.83 -16.71
CA ALA A 535 -32.41 22.03 -17.77
C ALA A 535 -32.83 21.35 -19.08
N LEU A 536 -32.45 21.93 -20.20
CA LEU A 536 -32.73 21.47 -21.55
C LEU A 536 -31.46 21.54 -22.40
N LYS A 537 -31.24 20.55 -23.25
CA LYS A 537 -30.20 20.54 -24.27
C LYS A 537 -30.77 19.96 -25.56
N THR A 538 -30.43 20.59 -26.69
CA THR A 538 -30.74 20.10 -28.02
C THR A 538 -29.50 20.21 -28.90
N ASN A 539 -29.16 19.15 -29.61
CA ASN A 539 -28.05 19.09 -30.53
C ASN A 539 -28.54 18.61 -31.91
N ILE A 540 -28.16 19.35 -32.95
CA ILE A 540 -28.53 19.07 -34.32
C ILE A 540 -27.24 19.11 -35.14
N LYS A 541 -26.93 18.01 -35.83
CA LYS A 541 -25.82 17.91 -36.78
C LYS A 541 -26.36 17.45 -38.13
N LYS A 542 -26.06 18.22 -39.19
CA LYS A 542 -26.48 17.92 -40.57
C LYS A 542 -25.29 18.03 -41.51
N ARG A 543 -25.06 16.98 -42.30
CA ARG A 543 -24.14 17.00 -43.44
C ARG A 543 -24.75 17.82 -44.57
N LEU A 544 -24.16 18.99 -44.81
CA LEU A 544 -24.61 19.95 -45.81
C LEU A 544 -24.11 19.56 -47.21
N PHE A 545 -22.85 19.14 -47.30
CA PHE A 545 -22.23 18.76 -48.57
C PHE A 545 -21.36 17.51 -48.42
N THR A 546 -21.42 16.66 -49.44
CA THR A 546 -20.59 15.46 -49.57
C THR A 546 -19.95 15.41 -50.96
N ARG A 547 -18.63 15.59 -51.02
CA ARG A 547 -17.78 15.37 -52.21
C ARG A 547 -16.54 14.58 -51.77
N ASN A 548 -15.37 14.87 -52.35
CA ASN A 548 -14.07 14.42 -51.82
C ASN A 548 -13.81 14.93 -50.39
N TRP A 549 -14.54 15.97 -49.98
CA TRP A 549 -14.61 16.53 -48.63
C TRP A 549 -16.04 16.48 -48.11
N THR A 550 -16.21 16.60 -46.79
CA THR A 550 -17.53 16.75 -46.16
C THR A 550 -17.59 18.04 -45.34
N LEU A 551 -18.73 18.73 -45.42
CA LEU A 551 -19.06 19.86 -44.55
C LEU A 551 -20.30 19.51 -43.75
N ASP A 552 -20.16 19.45 -42.43
CA ASP A 552 -21.25 19.23 -41.51
C ASP A 552 -21.53 20.52 -40.74
N GLY A 553 -22.76 21.02 -40.79
CA GLY A 553 -23.24 22.09 -39.92
C GLY A 553 -23.75 21.51 -38.60
N PHE A 554 -23.55 22.23 -37.50
CA PHE A 554 -24.10 21.84 -36.21
C PHE A 554 -24.64 23.03 -35.42
N ALA A 555 -25.63 22.76 -34.59
CA ALA A 555 -26.18 23.70 -33.61
C ALA A 555 -26.51 22.94 -32.33
N ASN A 556 -25.97 23.42 -31.22
CA ASN A 556 -26.23 22.93 -29.88
C ASN A 556 -26.78 24.08 -29.06
N TYR A 557 -27.95 23.91 -28.47
CA TYR A 557 -28.56 24.88 -27.58
C TYR A 557 -28.76 24.22 -26.23
N GLN A 558 -28.38 24.93 -25.17
CA GLN A 558 -28.54 24.50 -23.79
C GLN A 558 -29.19 25.61 -22.98
N PHE A 559 -30.12 25.23 -22.11
CA PHE A 559 -30.76 26.08 -21.12
C PHE A 559 -30.64 25.41 -19.75
N VAL A 560 -30.26 26.16 -18.72
CA VAL A 560 -30.16 25.68 -17.34
C VAL A 560 -30.78 26.74 -16.46
N GLN A 561 -31.85 26.39 -15.73
CA GLN A 561 -32.45 27.29 -14.74
C GLN A 561 -31.46 27.57 -13.61
N GLU A 562 -31.52 28.76 -13.01
CA GLU A 562 -30.66 29.18 -11.89
C GLU A 562 -30.55 28.16 -10.75
N ASP A 563 -31.67 27.51 -10.41
CA ASP A 563 -31.77 26.55 -9.31
C ASP A 563 -31.40 25.11 -9.71
N PHE A 564 -31.17 24.84 -11.00
CA PHE A 564 -30.79 23.49 -11.43
C PHE A 564 -29.41 23.10 -10.89
N ARG A 565 -29.31 21.90 -10.32
CA ARG A 565 -28.06 21.35 -9.79
C ARG A 565 -27.83 19.95 -10.34
N SER A 566 -26.64 19.71 -10.88
CA SER A 566 -26.17 18.38 -11.28
C SER A 566 -25.33 17.73 -10.20
N VAL A 567 -25.14 16.40 -10.29
CA VAL A 567 -24.39 15.61 -9.30
C VAL A 567 -22.89 15.95 -9.29
N GLU A 568 -22.28 16.06 -10.47
CA GLU A 568 -20.93 16.61 -10.66
C GLU A 568 -21.01 17.82 -11.61
N ARG A 569 -19.86 18.43 -11.96
CA ARG A 569 -19.80 19.58 -12.87
C ARG A 569 -20.49 19.31 -14.22
N LEU A 570 -21.21 20.31 -14.74
CA LEU A 570 -21.82 20.28 -16.08
C LEU A 570 -20.81 20.47 -17.21
N TYR A 571 -19.80 21.31 -16.98
CA TYR A 571 -18.87 21.77 -18.00
C TYR A 571 -17.44 21.30 -17.73
N ASN A 572 -16.53 21.57 -18.67
CA ASN A 572 -15.11 21.29 -18.47
C ASN A 572 -14.51 22.16 -17.35
N ILE A 573 -13.36 21.75 -16.79
CA ILE A 573 -12.76 22.40 -15.61
C ILE A 573 -12.37 23.87 -15.82
N GLU A 574 -12.11 24.27 -17.06
CA GLU A 574 -11.73 25.63 -17.45
C GLU A 574 -12.93 26.46 -17.90
N PHE A 575 -14.17 25.94 -17.91
CA PHE A 575 -15.33 26.64 -18.48
C PHE A 575 -15.51 28.06 -17.93
N ASN A 576 -15.48 28.22 -16.60
CA ASN A 576 -15.62 29.55 -15.99
C ASN A 576 -14.52 30.49 -16.47
N ARG A 577 -13.28 30.01 -16.59
CA ARG A 577 -12.17 30.82 -17.09
C ARG A 577 -12.30 31.11 -18.58
N ASP A 578 -12.69 30.14 -19.39
CA ASP A 578 -12.84 30.33 -20.83
C ASP A 578 -13.96 31.33 -21.18
N TRP A 579 -14.80 31.68 -20.21
CA TRP A 579 -15.85 32.70 -20.26
C TRP A 579 -15.63 33.89 -19.30
N ASN A 580 -14.50 33.97 -18.58
CA ASN A 580 -14.26 34.99 -17.54
C ASN A 580 -15.40 35.16 -16.52
N LEU A 581 -15.97 34.06 -16.05
CA LEU A 581 -17.01 34.03 -15.01
C LEU A 581 -16.33 34.08 -13.63
N ASN A 582 -16.20 35.28 -13.05
CA ASN A 582 -15.47 35.50 -11.79
C ASN A 582 -16.32 36.10 -10.65
N THR A 583 -17.58 36.41 -10.92
CA THR A 583 -18.55 36.93 -9.95
C THR A 583 -19.64 35.91 -9.68
N THR A 584 -20.40 36.10 -8.61
CA THR A 584 -21.68 35.41 -8.42
C THR A 584 -22.54 35.63 -9.67
N LEU A 585 -23.02 34.52 -10.25
CA LEU A 585 -23.86 34.53 -11.44
C LEU A 585 -25.31 34.41 -10.98
N PHE A 586 -26.18 35.23 -11.56
CA PHE A 586 -27.60 35.28 -11.21
C PHE A 586 -28.47 35.03 -12.45
N GLY A 587 -29.61 34.40 -12.24
CA GLY A 587 -30.58 34.09 -13.28
C GLY A 587 -30.24 32.86 -14.13
N ASN A 588 -31.11 32.61 -15.10
CA ASN A 588 -31.06 31.43 -15.95
C ASN A 588 -29.90 31.49 -16.94
N GLN A 589 -29.25 30.36 -17.18
CA GLN A 589 -28.17 30.22 -18.14
C GLN A 589 -28.71 29.74 -19.50
N SER A 590 -28.27 30.36 -20.59
CA SER A 590 -28.44 29.83 -21.94
C SER A 590 -27.11 29.81 -22.69
N LEU A 591 -26.82 28.71 -23.38
CA LEU A 591 -25.60 28.51 -24.16
C LEU A 591 -25.98 28.00 -25.56
N LEU A 592 -25.72 28.81 -26.58
CA LEU A 592 -25.84 28.43 -27.98
C LEU A 592 -24.43 28.20 -28.55
N VAL A 593 -24.19 27.04 -29.14
CA VAL A 593 -22.93 26.67 -29.81
C VAL A 593 -23.27 26.19 -31.22
N THR A 594 -22.89 26.95 -32.25
CA THR A 594 -23.17 26.60 -33.65
C THR A 594 -21.95 26.77 -34.52
N GLY A 595 -21.84 26.00 -35.60
CA GLY A 595 -20.66 26.08 -36.42
C GLY A 595 -20.61 25.10 -37.58
N LEU A 596 -19.41 24.99 -38.13
CA LEU A 596 -19.11 24.21 -39.32
C LEU A 596 -17.90 23.30 -39.05
N ASN A 597 -18.09 22.00 -39.31
CA ASN A 597 -17.03 21.00 -39.31
C ASN A 597 -16.66 20.66 -40.76
N PHE A 598 -15.42 20.88 -41.13
CA PHE A 598 -14.89 20.63 -42.45
C PHE A 598 -13.87 19.50 -42.41
N ASN A 599 -14.13 18.43 -43.18
CA ASN A 599 -13.21 17.31 -43.37
C ASN A 599 -12.80 17.24 -44.84
N LEU A 600 -11.58 17.69 -45.14
CA LEU A 600 -11.05 17.88 -46.49
C LEU A 600 -10.81 16.60 -47.29
N PHE A 601 -10.55 15.48 -46.61
CA PHE A 601 -10.14 14.22 -47.26
C PHE A 601 -11.08 13.06 -46.94
N ALA A 602 -12.30 13.35 -46.48
CA ALA A 602 -13.28 12.37 -46.00
C ALA A 602 -13.54 11.17 -46.93
N LYS A 603 -13.39 11.34 -48.25
CA LYS A 603 -13.61 10.27 -49.25
C LYS A 603 -12.40 9.92 -50.10
N LYS A 604 -11.21 10.47 -49.80
CA LYS A 604 -9.98 10.10 -50.51
C LYS A 604 -9.27 8.98 -49.75
N GLU A 605 -8.86 7.94 -50.46
CA GLU A 605 -7.89 6.97 -49.96
C GLU A 605 -6.50 7.62 -49.92
N THR A 606 -6.28 8.44 -48.89
CA THR A 606 -5.02 9.14 -48.65
C THR A 606 -4.66 9.08 -47.19
N SER A 607 -3.36 9.11 -46.88
CA SER A 607 -2.86 9.28 -45.53
C SER A 607 -3.02 10.70 -44.98
N ASN A 608 -3.47 11.65 -45.82
CA ASN A 608 -3.68 13.04 -45.43
C ASN A 608 -4.96 13.20 -44.60
N ILE A 609 -4.86 13.99 -43.54
CA ILE A 609 -5.99 14.36 -42.67
C ILE A 609 -6.10 15.88 -42.68
N GLY A 610 -7.32 16.42 -42.78
CA GLY A 610 -7.56 17.86 -42.80
C GLY A 610 -8.90 18.14 -42.16
N LEU A 611 -8.86 18.44 -40.86
CA LEU A 611 -10.02 18.74 -40.04
C LEU A 611 -9.95 20.22 -39.65
N PHE A 612 -10.99 20.97 -39.96
CA PHE A 612 -11.15 22.36 -39.55
C PHE A 612 -12.54 22.55 -38.97
N THR A 613 -12.63 23.20 -37.82
CA THR A 613 -13.87 23.48 -37.11
C THR A 613 -13.92 24.95 -36.75
N TYR A 614 -14.97 25.64 -37.17
CA TYR A 614 -15.30 26.99 -36.70
C TYR A 614 -16.56 26.90 -35.85
N GLN A 615 -16.55 27.51 -34.65
CA GLN A 615 -17.70 27.57 -33.77
C GLN A 615 -17.94 29.01 -33.32
N PHE A 616 -19.20 29.43 -33.38
CA PHE A 616 -19.72 30.61 -32.71
C PHE A 616 -20.50 30.16 -31.49
N GLU A 617 -20.22 30.80 -30.37
CA GLU A 617 -20.78 30.46 -29.08
C GLU A 617 -21.33 31.71 -28.41
N LYS A 618 -22.53 31.61 -27.86
CA LYS A 618 -23.20 32.69 -27.11
C LYS A 618 -23.62 32.14 -25.76
N LEU A 619 -23.13 32.75 -24.69
CA LEU A 619 -23.46 32.42 -23.31
C LEU A 619 -24.14 33.63 -22.66
N ASP A 620 -25.33 33.43 -22.11
CA ASP A 620 -26.07 34.44 -21.38
C ASP A 620 -26.51 33.90 -20.02
N TYR A 621 -26.32 34.69 -18.97
CA TYR A 621 -27.02 34.58 -17.68
C TYR A 621 -27.96 35.78 -17.60
N THR A 622 -29.26 35.53 -17.43
CA THR A 622 -30.31 36.54 -17.67
C THR A 622 -30.12 37.85 -16.91
N GLU A 623 -29.49 37.82 -15.74
CA GLU A 623 -29.35 39.00 -14.87
C GLU A 623 -27.91 39.52 -14.76
N SER A 624 -26.91 38.68 -15.05
CA SER A 624 -25.54 38.97 -14.63
C SER A 624 -24.46 38.97 -15.71
N TYR A 625 -24.70 38.34 -16.87
CA TYR A 625 -23.61 38.12 -17.84
C TYR A 625 -24.09 37.87 -19.28
N THR A 626 -23.41 38.44 -20.26
CA THR A 626 -23.56 38.11 -21.67
C THR A 626 -22.20 38.01 -22.37
N GLY A 627 -21.96 36.95 -23.12
CA GLY A 627 -20.68 36.68 -23.77
C GLY A 627 -20.84 36.09 -25.16
N ALA A 628 -20.02 36.55 -26.11
CA ALA A 628 -19.94 36.01 -27.46
C ALA A 628 -18.50 35.54 -27.73
N ARG A 629 -18.35 34.26 -28.08
CA ARG A 629 -17.05 33.62 -28.28
C ARG A 629 -16.98 32.97 -29.66
N HIS A 630 -15.85 33.16 -30.32
CA HIS A 630 -15.51 32.49 -31.57
C HIS A 630 -14.37 31.52 -31.30
N THR A 631 -14.51 30.28 -31.72
CA THR A 631 -13.47 29.27 -31.59
C THR A 631 -13.12 28.67 -32.95
N THR A 632 -11.85 28.37 -33.13
CA THR A 632 -11.32 27.72 -34.35
C THR A 632 -10.41 26.59 -33.93
N THR A 633 -10.68 25.37 -34.41
CA THR A 633 -9.80 24.22 -34.22
C THR A 633 -9.39 23.67 -35.57
N ALA A 634 -8.09 23.44 -35.76
CA ALA A 634 -7.55 22.93 -37.02
C ALA A 634 -6.52 21.83 -36.77
N PHE A 635 -6.66 20.72 -37.49
CA PHE A 635 -5.71 19.62 -37.53
C PHE A 635 -5.46 19.18 -38.97
N PHE A 636 -4.27 19.49 -39.48
CA PHE A 636 -3.87 19.13 -40.84
C PHE A 636 -2.62 18.24 -40.79
N LYS A 637 -2.73 17.00 -41.28
CA LYS A 637 -1.61 16.11 -41.58
C LYS A 637 -1.50 16.00 -43.10
N LEU A 638 -0.61 16.77 -43.70
CA LEU A 638 -0.45 16.92 -45.15
C LEU A 638 0.92 16.41 -45.60
N ASN A 639 1.02 15.15 -45.98
CA ASN A 639 2.26 14.47 -46.37
C ASN A 639 3.36 14.64 -45.29
N LYS A 640 4.22 15.66 -45.45
CA LYS A 640 5.30 16.01 -44.53
C LYS A 640 4.89 16.99 -43.43
N TRP A 641 3.81 17.73 -43.59
CA TRP A 641 3.37 18.74 -42.63
C TRP A 641 2.38 18.19 -41.62
N THR A 642 2.51 18.60 -40.37
CA THR A 642 1.48 18.46 -39.34
C THR A 642 1.26 19.84 -38.73
N ILE A 643 0.04 20.35 -38.81
CA ILE A 643 -0.35 21.68 -38.33
C ILE A 643 -1.53 21.49 -37.39
N GLU A 644 -1.36 21.96 -36.17
CA GLU A 644 -2.34 21.98 -35.10
C GLU A 644 -2.60 23.44 -34.72
N ASN A 645 -3.86 23.88 -34.70
CA ASN A 645 -4.23 25.19 -34.19
C ASN A 645 -5.50 25.11 -33.35
N GLN A 646 -5.51 25.83 -32.23
CA GLN A 646 -6.67 26.04 -31.37
C GLN A 646 -6.71 27.53 -31.01
N GLY A 647 -7.76 28.22 -31.42
CA GLY A 647 -7.95 29.65 -31.18
C GLY A 647 -9.30 29.93 -30.55
N SER A 648 -9.35 30.91 -29.65
CA SER A 648 -10.58 31.43 -29.07
C SER A 648 -10.51 32.95 -28.92
N PHE A 649 -11.61 33.63 -29.25
CA PHE A 649 -11.80 35.06 -29.05
C PHE A 649 -13.14 35.28 -28.36
N LEU A 650 -13.13 35.81 -27.15
CA LEU A 650 -14.31 36.13 -26.35
C LEU A 650 -14.43 37.65 -26.18
N ASN A 651 -15.64 38.16 -26.37
CA ASN A 651 -16.07 39.44 -25.82
C ASN A 651 -17.18 39.17 -24.82
N SER A 652 -17.09 39.74 -23.62
CA SER A 652 -18.14 39.62 -22.62
C SER A 652 -18.45 40.92 -21.89
N ASP A 653 -19.65 40.95 -21.35
CA ASP A 653 -20.25 42.05 -20.64
C ASP A 653 -21.00 41.50 -19.43
N ALA A 654 -20.47 41.73 -18.23
CA ALA A 654 -21.00 41.29 -16.94
C ALA A 654 -21.56 42.48 -16.14
N THR A 655 -22.25 42.27 -15.02
CA THR A 655 -22.84 43.37 -14.24
C THR A 655 -21.83 44.45 -13.83
N THR A 656 -20.64 44.04 -13.38
CA THR A 656 -19.60 44.94 -12.87
C THR A 656 -18.41 45.11 -13.82
N SER A 657 -18.23 44.23 -14.80
CA SER A 657 -17.05 44.23 -15.67
C SER A 657 -17.38 44.02 -17.16
N THR A 658 -16.44 44.41 -18.01
CA THR A 658 -16.42 44.02 -19.43
C THR A 658 -15.09 43.34 -19.71
N SER A 659 -15.08 42.30 -20.56
CA SER A 659 -13.83 41.60 -20.86
C SER A 659 -13.64 41.27 -22.35
N LYS A 660 -12.38 41.26 -22.76
CA LYS A 660 -11.92 40.73 -24.05
C LYS A 660 -10.86 39.69 -23.78
N PHE A 661 -11.06 38.49 -24.29
CA PHE A 661 -10.14 37.38 -24.02
C PHE A 661 -9.76 36.65 -25.29
N ILE A 662 -8.48 36.74 -25.65
CA ILE A 662 -7.90 36.11 -26.84
C ILE A 662 -6.95 35.00 -26.42
N ARG A 663 -7.10 33.83 -27.02
CA ARG A 663 -6.13 32.73 -26.89
C ARG A 663 -5.85 32.11 -28.24
N ASN A 664 -4.60 31.77 -28.49
CA ASN A 664 -4.26 30.94 -29.63
C ASN A 664 -3.08 30.02 -29.27
N GLN A 665 -3.17 28.77 -29.67
CA GLN A 665 -2.10 27.79 -29.60
C GLN A 665 -1.94 27.18 -30.99
N ALA A 666 -0.75 27.35 -31.57
CA ALA A 666 -0.38 26.81 -32.86
C ALA A 666 0.85 25.92 -32.70
N ARG A 667 0.86 24.76 -33.35
CA ARG A 667 2.03 23.88 -33.44
C ARG A 667 2.15 23.35 -34.86
N THR A 668 3.32 23.53 -35.45
CA THR A 668 3.60 23.07 -36.81
C THR A 668 4.84 22.19 -36.80
N LYS A 669 4.79 21.07 -37.53
CA LYS A 669 5.91 20.14 -37.74
C LYS A 669 6.09 19.86 -39.23
N TYR A 670 7.33 19.86 -39.69
CA TYR A 670 7.74 19.42 -41.01
C TYR A 670 8.63 18.19 -40.91
N HIS A 671 8.19 17.08 -41.51
CA HIS A 671 8.87 15.78 -41.48
C HIS A 671 9.73 15.60 -42.75
N PHE A 672 10.99 15.19 -42.57
CA PHE A 672 11.91 14.87 -43.65
C PHE A 672 12.66 13.57 -43.31
N GLY A 673 12.17 12.46 -43.87
CA GLY A 673 12.61 11.12 -43.52
C GLY A 673 12.23 10.79 -42.07
N LYS A 674 13.21 10.36 -41.27
CA LYS A 674 13.03 10.07 -39.84
C LYS A 674 13.19 11.30 -38.93
N ASN A 675 13.41 12.50 -39.50
CA ASN A 675 13.62 13.72 -38.72
C ASN A 675 12.45 14.68 -38.91
N TRP A 676 12.26 15.58 -37.96
CA TRP A 676 11.29 16.66 -38.05
C TRP A 676 11.83 17.93 -37.39
N ILE A 677 11.39 19.06 -37.91
CA ILE A 677 11.53 20.38 -37.29
C ILE A 677 10.14 20.93 -37.04
N GLY A 678 9.96 21.66 -35.95
CA GLY A 678 8.69 22.30 -35.66
C GLY A 678 8.84 23.57 -34.87
N ALA A 679 7.75 24.34 -34.88
CA ALA A 679 7.59 25.56 -34.12
C ALA A 679 6.26 25.51 -33.36
N SER A 680 6.23 26.14 -32.19
CA SER A 680 5.01 26.36 -31.42
C SER A 680 4.86 27.84 -31.12
N PHE A 681 3.61 28.30 -31.07
CA PHE A 681 3.26 29.65 -30.67
C PHE A 681 2.04 29.56 -29.75
N GLN A 682 2.12 30.21 -28.60
CA GLN A 682 1.01 30.33 -27.68
C GLN A 682 0.86 31.77 -27.25
N ILE A 683 -0.35 32.31 -27.32
CA ILE A 683 -0.68 33.65 -26.87
C ILE A 683 -1.94 33.61 -26.03
N GLU A 684 -1.96 34.44 -25.01
CA GLU A 684 -3.12 34.72 -24.19
C GLU A 684 -3.14 36.20 -23.88
N ASP A 685 -4.27 36.86 -24.09
CA ASP A 685 -4.48 38.26 -23.73
C ASP A 685 -5.87 38.37 -23.10
N ASN A 686 -5.91 38.40 -21.77
CA ASN A 686 -7.12 38.60 -20.98
C ASN A 686 -7.17 40.03 -20.46
N GLN A 687 -8.16 40.79 -20.89
CA GLN A 687 -8.37 42.17 -20.49
C GLN A 687 -9.77 42.31 -19.91
N GLU A 688 -9.86 42.41 -18.59
CA GLU A 688 -11.11 42.67 -17.89
C GLU A 688 -11.05 44.04 -17.23
N LYS A 689 -12.10 44.85 -17.42
CA LYS A 689 -12.21 46.19 -16.85
C LYS A 689 -13.48 46.34 -16.04
N ASP A 690 -13.36 46.98 -14.90
CA ASP A 690 -14.52 47.42 -14.12
C ASP A 690 -15.29 48.52 -14.88
N LYS A 691 -16.62 48.43 -14.91
CA LYS A 691 -17.47 49.34 -15.68
C LYS A 691 -17.50 50.77 -15.14
N VAL A 692 -17.38 50.93 -13.83
CA VAL A 692 -17.52 52.23 -13.16
C VAL A 692 -16.21 53.00 -13.24
N THR A 693 -15.12 52.34 -12.91
CA THR A 693 -13.78 52.94 -12.83
C THR A 693 -13.01 52.86 -14.14
N ASN A 694 -13.40 51.98 -15.06
CA ASN A 694 -12.70 51.65 -16.31
C ASN A 694 -11.25 51.16 -16.09
N GLN A 695 -10.92 50.73 -14.87
CA GLN A 695 -9.61 50.19 -14.52
C GLN A 695 -9.57 48.70 -14.80
N PHE A 696 -8.39 48.19 -15.14
CA PHE A 696 -8.17 46.76 -15.28
C PHE A 696 -8.35 46.05 -13.93
N SER A 697 -9.03 44.91 -13.94
CA SER A 697 -9.12 44.04 -12.76
C SER A 697 -7.81 43.25 -12.58
N ALA A 698 -7.62 42.68 -11.38
CA ALA A 698 -6.49 41.81 -11.06
C ALA A 698 -6.44 40.52 -11.92
N LEU A 699 -7.52 40.19 -12.64
CA LEU A 699 -7.61 39.04 -13.54
C LEU A 699 -7.05 39.33 -14.94
N SER A 700 -6.77 40.60 -15.23
CA SER A 700 -6.14 41.00 -16.48
C SER A 700 -4.70 40.51 -16.52
N GLN A 701 -4.38 39.68 -17.51
CA GLN A 701 -3.07 39.09 -17.72
C GLN A 701 -2.82 38.84 -19.20
N ARG A 702 -1.57 38.92 -19.62
CA ARG A 702 -1.19 38.63 -21.01
C ARG A 702 0.12 37.85 -21.06
N PHE A 703 0.24 36.90 -21.97
CA PHE A 703 1.51 36.28 -22.29
C PHE A 703 1.65 35.91 -23.75
N SER A 704 2.89 35.83 -24.20
CA SER A 704 3.27 35.27 -25.50
C SER A 704 4.42 34.30 -25.30
N GLU A 705 4.29 33.10 -25.86
CA GLU A 705 5.30 32.04 -25.84
C GLU A 705 5.61 31.60 -27.28
N TYR A 706 6.90 31.57 -27.59
CA TYR A 706 7.42 31.08 -28.86
C TYR A 706 8.29 29.86 -28.58
N GLY A 707 8.13 28.81 -29.37
CA GLY A 707 8.90 27.60 -29.24
C GLY A 707 9.44 27.11 -30.58
N ALA A 708 10.63 26.50 -30.52
CA ALA A 708 11.23 25.79 -31.64
C ALA A 708 11.72 24.44 -31.15
N PHE A 709 11.50 23.38 -31.93
CA PHE A 709 11.93 22.04 -31.58
C PHE A 709 12.34 21.23 -32.81
N ILE A 710 13.31 20.35 -32.62
CA ILE A 710 13.79 19.41 -33.63
C ILE A 710 13.78 18.00 -33.05
N GLY A 711 13.55 17.00 -33.88
CA GLY A 711 13.61 15.63 -33.43
C GLY A 711 13.89 14.61 -34.52
N ARG A 712 14.17 13.39 -34.08
CA ARG A 712 14.48 12.24 -34.93
C ARG A 712 13.93 10.96 -34.30
N GLY A 713 13.36 10.07 -35.11
CA GLY A 713 12.93 8.72 -34.70
C GLY A 713 11.41 8.51 -34.59
N ASP A 714 10.99 7.57 -33.76
CA ASP A 714 9.57 7.31 -33.50
C ASP A 714 9.38 7.37 -31.98
N SER A 715 8.44 8.19 -31.50
CA SER A 715 8.16 8.35 -30.08
C SER A 715 7.76 7.05 -29.37
N THR A 716 7.43 6.00 -30.13
CA THR A 716 7.10 4.66 -29.60
C THR A 716 8.31 3.72 -29.45
N LYS A 717 9.49 4.08 -29.98
CA LYS A 717 10.72 3.26 -29.89
C LYS A 717 11.95 4.08 -29.54
N VAL A 718 12.72 4.51 -30.55
CA VAL A 718 13.96 5.27 -30.38
C VAL A 718 13.73 6.65 -30.95
N PHE A 719 13.87 7.67 -30.12
CA PHE A 719 13.69 9.06 -30.53
C PHE A 719 14.51 10.04 -29.70
N VAL A 720 14.74 11.21 -30.28
CA VAL A 720 15.25 12.40 -29.59
C VAL A 720 14.41 13.58 -30.02
N GLU A 721 13.99 14.41 -29.07
CA GLU A 721 13.36 15.71 -29.29
C GLU A 721 14.08 16.73 -28.41
N LEU A 722 14.63 17.76 -29.05
CA LEU A 722 15.24 18.92 -28.42
C LEU A 722 14.38 20.13 -28.70
N GLY A 723 14.11 20.95 -27.68
CA GLY A 723 13.34 22.16 -27.87
C GLY A 723 13.70 23.29 -26.94
N PHE A 724 13.28 24.47 -27.35
CA PHE A 724 13.43 25.74 -26.65
C PHE A 724 12.09 26.46 -26.63
N LEU A 725 11.72 27.01 -25.48
CA LEU A 725 10.53 27.85 -25.29
C LEU A 725 10.98 29.18 -24.66
N GLN A 726 10.53 30.29 -25.23
CA GLN A 726 10.68 31.63 -24.67
C GLN A 726 9.28 32.17 -24.40
N ARG A 727 9.00 32.53 -23.15
CA ARG A 727 7.73 33.12 -22.76
C ARG A 727 7.93 34.48 -22.09
N ARG A 728 7.10 35.44 -22.46
CA ARG A 728 7.00 36.77 -21.85
C ARG A 728 5.65 36.90 -21.18
N ASN A 729 5.63 37.26 -19.90
CA ASN A 729 4.41 37.52 -19.16
C ASN A 729 4.27 39.02 -18.84
N ASP A 730 3.05 39.50 -18.99
CA ASP A 730 2.61 40.83 -18.56
C ASP A 730 1.46 40.65 -17.55
N SER A 731 1.49 41.43 -16.47
CA SER A 731 0.51 41.41 -15.39
C SER A 731 0.18 42.84 -14.96
N LEU A 732 -0.82 43.01 -14.10
CA LEU A 732 -1.28 44.32 -13.65
C LEU A 732 -0.25 44.97 -12.71
N GLN A 733 0.26 46.14 -13.08
CA GLN A 733 1.15 46.99 -12.28
C GLN A 733 0.62 48.43 -12.32
N ASN A 734 0.32 49.01 -11.16
CA ASN A 734 -0.23 50.37 -11.04
C ASN A 734 -1.44 50.63 -11.98
N GLY A 735 -2.32 49.63 -12.12
CA GLY A 735 -3.51 49.74 -12.96
C GLY A 735 -3.28 49.56 -14.47
N LEU A 736 -2.07 49.22 -14.91
CA LEU A 736 -1.72 48.97 -16.32
C LEU A 736 -1.15 47.56 -16.51
N LEU A 737 -1.44 46.92 -17.65
CA LEU A 737 -0.76 45.69 -18.04
C LEU A 737 0.68 45.99 -18.45
N GLN A 738 1.62 45.59 -17.59
CA GLN A 738 3.05 45.79 -17.79
C GLN A 738 3.79 44.48 -17.74
N HIS A 739 4.95 44.46 -18.39
CA HIS A 739 5.84 43.32 -18.37
C HIS A 739 6.34 43.04 -16.96
N VAL A 740 6.22 41.80 -16.49
CA VAL A 740 6.62 41.41 -15.13
C VAL A 740 7.75 40.39 -15.08
N ASN A 741 7.79 39.44 -16.03
CA ASN A 741 8.86 38.43 -16.08
C ASN A 741 8.99 37.78 -17.47
N ASN A 742 10.16 37.21 -17.72
CA ASN A 742 10.43 36.34 -18.85
C ASN A 742 10.81 34.95 -18.36
N SER A 743 10.56 33.93 -19.18
CA SER A 743 11.08 32.60 -18.92
C SER A 743 11.64 31.93 -20.17
N GLN A 744 12.69 31.16 -19.95
CA GLN A 744 13.37 30.35 -20.95
C GLN A 744 13.35 28.91 -20.51
N THR A 745 12.89 28.01 -21.38
CA THR A 745 12.88 26.57 -21.10
C THR A 745 13.61 25.83 -22.21
N TYR A 746 14.63 25.06 -21.85
CA TYR A 746 15.33 24.13 -22.72
C TYR A 746 14.95 22.72 -22.31
N PHE A 747 14.46 21.91 -23.25
CA PHE A 747 14.06 20.53 -22.95
C PHE A 747 14.66 19.51 -23.91
N LEU A 748 14.94 18.34 -23.36
CA LEU A 748 15.35 17.13 -24.06
C LEU A 748 14.39 16.01 -23.65
N LYS A 749 13.74 15.39 -24.64
CA LYS A 749 12.97 14.14 -24.47
C LYS A 749 13.57 13.09 -25.37
N SER A 750 14.04 11.99 -24.80
CA SER A 750 14.68 10.96 -25.62
C SER A 750 14.55 9.56 -25.08
N LYS A 751 14.47 8.64 -26.03
CA LYS A 751 14.81 7.23 -25.85
C LYS A 751 15.93 6.92 -26.83
N LEU A 752 17.17 7.05 -26.36
CA LEU A 752 18.39 7.00 -27.17
C LEU A 752 18.70 5.58 -27.66
N ILE A 753 18.45 4.58 -26.81
CA ILE A 753 18.72 3.17 -27.10
C ILE A 753 17.53 2.33 -26.63
N GLN A 754 17.05 1.43 -27.48
CA GLN A 754 16.10 0.39 -27.10
C GLN A 754 16.38 -0.87 -27.92
N ASN A 755 17.02 -1.87 -27.32
CA ASN A 755 17.26 -3.18 -27.92
C ASN A 755 17.06 -4.30 -26.88
N LYS A 756 17.43 -5.56 -27.20
CA LYS A 756 17.23 -6.72 -26.29
C LYS A 756 18.13 -6.70 -25.04
N THR A 757 19.25 -5.99 -25.06
CA THR A 757 20.26 -5.95 -24.00
C THR A 757 20.34 -4.59 -23.31
N THR A 758 20.05 -3.51 -24.04
CA THR A 758 20.32 -2.13 -23.64
C THR A 758 19.08 -1.25 -23.83
N ASP A 759 18.75 -0.45 -22.81
CA ASP A 759 17.69 0.55 -22.83
C ASP A 759 18.23 1.84 -22.18
N LEU A 760 18.12 2.97 -22.87
CA LEU A 760 18.57 4.28 -22.40
C LEU A 760 17.51 5.33 -22.72
N ALA A 761 16.94 5.92 -21.68
CA ALA A 761 16.01 7.04 -21.76
C ALA A 761 16.56 8.24 -20.98
N VAL A 762 16.46 9.42 -21.59
CA VAL A 762 16.91 10.68 -20.98
C VAL A 762 15.84 11.74 -21.19
N TYR A 763 15.39 12.32 -20.08
CA TYR A 763 14.57 13.51 -19.99
C TYR A 763 15.35 14.60 -19.26
N ALA A 764 15.33 15.82 -19.76
CA ALA A 764 15.81 16.99 -19.04
C ALA A 764 14.98 18.21 -19.42
N SER A 765 14.66 19.07 -18.46
CA SER A 765 13.94 20.33 -18.63
C SER A 765 14.60 21.35 -17.71
N TYR A 766 15.38 22.27 -18.29
CA TYR A 766 15.99 23.38 -17.59
C TYR A 766 15.21 24.65 -17.89
N ARG A 767 14.78 25.36 -16.86
CA ARG A 767 13.99 26.57 -16.96
C ARG A 767 14.58 27.68 -16.11
N THR A 768 14.62 28.90 -16.62
CA THR A 768 14.94 30.11 -15.85
C THR A 768 13.77 31.07 -15.90
N LEU A 769 13.40 31.63 -14.74
CA LEU A 769 12.41 32.68 -14.61
C LEU A 769 13.10 33.97 -14.15
N ASP A 770 13.05 34.99 -14.98
CA ASP A 770 13.71 36.28 -14.75
C ASP A 770 12.65 37.36 -14.50
N PHE A 771 12.71 38.01 -13.33
CA PHE A 771 11.79 39.08 -12.96
C PHE A 771 12.28 40.45 -13.45
N THR A 772 11.34 41.32 -13.80
CA THR A 772 11.65 42.73 -14.11
C THR A 772 11.96 43.56 -12.88
N ASP A 773 11.36 43.20 -11.73
CA ASP A 773 11.65 43.77 -10.43
C ASP A 773 13.03 43.31 -9.95
N THR A 774 13.97 44.25 -9.84
CA THR A 774 15.35 44.00 -9.43
C THR A 774 15.49 43.54 -7.98
N SER A 775 14.45 43.69 -7.15
CA SER A 775 14.45 43.17 -5.78
C SER A 775 14.22 41.66 -5.72
N ARG A 776 13.67 41.06 -6.79
CA ARG A 776 13.44 39.62 -6.92
C ARG A 776 14.58 38.97 -7.69
N LYS A 777 15.10 37.88 -7.16
CA LYS A 777 16.16 37.11 -7.80
C LYS A 777 15.59 36.18 -8.87
N ASN A 778 16.42 35.86 -9.86
CA ASN A 778 16.04 34.90 -10.90
C ASN A 778 15.93 33.49 -10.29
N GLU A 779 14.94 32.73 -10.74
CA GLU A 779 14.64 31.39 -10.22
C GLU A 779 14.93 30.33 -11.30
N PRO A 780 16.09 29.66 -11.28
CA PRO A 780 16.35 28.48 -12.09
C PRO A 780 15.66 27.23 -11.51
N SER A 781 15.13 26.38 -12.39
CA SER A 781 14.64 25.05 -12.06
C SER A 781 15.15 24.01 -13.06
N LEU A 782 15.49 22.83 -12.56
CA LEU A 782 15.89 21.69 -13.38
C LEU A 782 15.13 20.45 -12.92
N ASN A 783 14.47 19.82 -13.89
CA ASN A 783 13.91 18.49 -13.75
C ASN A 783 14.58 17.57 -14.77
N SER A 784 15.19 16.47 -14.32
CA SER A 784 15.85 15.52 -15.22
C SER A 784 15.62 14.09 -14.78
N ARG A 785 15.57 13.15 -15.72
CA ARG A 785 15.52 11.71 -15.45
C ARG A 785 16.36 10.96 -16.49
N ILE A 786 17.29 10.16 -16.02
CA ILE A 786 18.13 9.26 -16.81
C ILE A 786 17.83 7.84 -16.33
N LEU A 787 17.42 6.98 -17.27
CA LEU A 787 17.22 5.54 -17.03
C LEU A 787 18.12 4.78 -17.99
N TYR A 788 19.06 4.00 -17.46
CA TYR A 788 20.01 3.22 -18.23
C TYR A 788 20.07 1.78 -17.72
N ASN A 789 19.75 0.82 -18.58
CA ASN A 789 19.87 -0.60 -18.29
C ASN A 789 20.71 -1.27 -19.39
N ASP A 790 21.67 -2.10 -19.00
CA ASP A 790 22.51 -2.84 -19.94
C ASP A 790 22.87 -4.26 -19.46
N ARG A 791 23.13 -5.14 -20.41
CA ARG A 791 23.50 -6.55 -20.21
C ARG A 791 24.72 -6.89 -21.07
N PHE A 792 25.91 -6.71 -20.51
CA PHE A 792 27.17 -6.98 -21.21
C PHE A 792 27.56 -8.46 -21.18
N PHE A 793 28.29 -8.90 -22.21
CA PHE A 793 28.93 -10.22 -22.30
C PHE A 793 27.99 -11.39 -21.97
N ASN A 794 26.82 -11.46 -22.63
CA ASN A 794 25.80 -12.48 -22.39
C ASN A 794 25.34 -12.55 -20.91
N GLN A 795 25.05 -11.40 -20.32
CA GLN A 795 24.57 -11.26 -18.94
C GLN A 795 25.64 -11.50 -17.85
N LEU A 796 26.93 -11.52 -18.21
CA LEU A 796 28.02 -11.55 -17.23
C LEU A 796 27.99 -10.31 -16.34
N ILE A 797 27.77 -9.15 -16.94
CA ILE A 797 27.63 -7.89 -16.22
C ILE A 797 26.25 -7.34 -16.54
N GLN A 798 25.46 -7.09 -15.50
CA GLN A 798 24.17 -6.42 -15.63
C GLN A 798 24.26 -5.10 -14.86
N LEU A 799 23.92 -4.02 -15.55
CA LEU A 799 24.03 -2.66 -15.05
C LEU A 799 22.65 -2.01 -15.13
N GLY A 800 22.18 -1.45 -14.03
CA GLY A 800 20.96 -0.65 -13.97
C GLY A 800 21.27 0.66 -13.26
N THR A 801 20.97 1.79 -13.90
CA THR A 801 21.24 3.13 -13.39
C THR A 801 20.00 3.98 -13.57
N ALA A 802 19.56 4.62 -12.50
CA ALA A 802 18.53 5.65 -12.53
C ALA A 802 19.05 6.90 -11.82
N TYR A 803 18.95 8.04 -12.48
CA TYR A 803 19.31 9.32 -11.89
C TYR A 803 18.21 10.34 -12.19
N GLU A 804 17.69 10.97 -11.15
CA GLU A 804 16.64 11.97 -11.25
C GLU A 804 16.96 13.18 -10.38
N THR A 805 16.73 14.37 -10.96
CA THR A 805 16.77 15.63 -10.23
C THR A 805 15.40 16.28 -10.35
N SER A 806 14.93 16.85 -9.25
CA SER A 806 13.70 17.63 -9.23
C SER A 806 13.79 18.75 -8.23
N SER A 807 13.05 19.83 -8.50
CA SER A 807 12.87 20.94 -7.56
C SER A 807 11.47 20.79 -6.94
N GLY A 808 11.37 20.78 -5.61
CA GLY A 808 10.14 20.45 -4.90
C GLY A 808 10.13 21.00 -3.49
N THR A 809 9.29 20.43 -2.64
CA THR A 809 9.25 20.74 -1.22
C THR A 809 9.29 19.45 -0.39
N ILE A 810 9.61 19.61 0.90
CA ILE A 810 9.43 18.57 1.91
C ILE A 810 8.43 19.09 2.94
N ALA A 811 7.39 18.31 3.21
CA ALA A 811 6.50 18.55 4.33
C ALA A 811 7.26 18.23 5.61
N GLN A 812 7.20 19.13 6.59
CA GLN A 812 7.59 18.77 7.95
C GLN A 812 6.58 17.73 8.47
N GLN A 813 7.03 16.64 9.10
CA GLN A 813 6.09 15.57 9.47
C GLN A 813 5.51 15.82 10.87
N GLU A 814 4.19 15.71 10.97
CA GLU A 814 3.46 15.76 12.23
C GLU A 814 2.74 14.43 12.45
N PHE A 815 2.84 13.88 13.65
CA PHE A 815 2.16 12.65 14.01
C PHE A 815 1.81 12.64 15.49
N THR A 816 0.92 11.73 15.86
CA THR A 816 0.54 11.46 17.24
C THR A 816 0.44 9.95 17.45
N TYR A 817 0.41 9.51 18.71
CA TYR A 817 0.26 8.10 19.07
C TYR A 817 -1.10 7.88 19.74
N ILE A 818 -1.76 6.79 19.37
CA ILE A 818 -3.01 6.36 20.01
C ILE A 818 -2.81 4.98 20.63
N GLU A 819 -3.26 4.84 21.88
CA GLU A 819 -3.27 3.56 22.58
C GLU A 819 -4.31 2.61 21.98
N VAL A 820 -3.90 1.37 21.75
CA VAL A 820 -4.72 0.27 21.25
C VAL A 820 -4.54 -0.96 22.15
N PRO A 821 -5.49 -1.92 22.13
CA PRO A 821 -5.31 -3.17 22.87
C PRO A 821 -3.98 -3.84 22.56
N THR A 822 -3.29 -4.30 23.60
CA THR A 822 -1.98 -4.95 23.51
C THR A 822 -1.94 -6.04 22.43
N GLY A 823 -0.96 -5.95 21.53
CA GLY A 823 -0.77 -6.88 20.42
C GLY A 823 -1.46 -6.46 19.11
N GLN A 824 -2.25 -5.38 19.12
CA GLN A 824 -2.74 -4.72 17.89
C GLN A 824 -1.90 -3.49 17.50
N GLY A 825 -1.05 -3.00 18.42
CA GLY A 825 -0.16 -1.87 18.18
C GLY A 825 1.15 -2.29 17.50
N VAL A 826 2.04 -1.31 17.34
CA VAL A 826 3.43 -1.50 16.87
C VAL A 826 4.43 -0.79 17.79
N TYR A 827 3.99 0.27 18.46
CA TYR A 827 4.84 1.07 19.32
C TYR A 827 4.62 0.75 20.81
N THR A 828 5.66 0.99 21.59
CA THR A 828 5.66 0.98 23.06
C THR A 828 6.16 2.33 23.56
N TRP A 829 5.69 2.76 24.72
CA TRP A 829 6.08 4.02 25.35
C TRP A 829 6.99 3.74 26.54
N ASN A 830 8.11 4.46 26.62
CA ASN A 830 9.01 4.45 27.77
C ASN A 830 9.25 5.90 28.21
N ASP A 831 8.89 6.23 29.45
CA ASP A 831 9.13 7.55 30.03
C ASP A 831 10.63 7.76 30.28
N TYR A 832 11.29 8.52 29.40
CA TYR A 832 12.74 8.70 29.42
C TYR A 832 13.18 9.81 30.36
N ASN A 833 12.33 10.81 30.56
CA ASN A 833 12.63 11.97 31.41
C ASN A 833 12.00 11.88 32.82
N GLY A 834 11.13 10.89 33.06
CA GLY A 834 10.49 10.60 34.34
C GLY A 834 9.37 11.58 34.70
N ASN A 835 8.82 12.31 33.74
CA ASN A 835 7.80 13.34 33.99
C ASN A 835 6.36 12.80 33.94
N GLY A 836 6.16 11.54 33.54
CA GLY A 836 4.84 10.89 33.45
C GLY A 836 3.95 11.39 32.31
N ILE A 837 4.45 12.28 31.43
CA ILE A 837 3.74 12.85 30.29
C ILE A 837 4.22 12.13 29.02
N GLN A 838 3.31 11.65 28.19
CA GLN A 838 3.67 11.03 26.92
C GLN A 838 4.17 12.09 25.92
N GLU A 839 5.46 12.03 25.60
CA GLU A 839 6.08 12.89 24.60
C GLU A 839 6.30 12.13 23.28
N LEU A 840 6.23 12.82 22.14
CA LEU A 840 6.28 12.18 20.81
C LEU A 840 7.57 11.38 20.57
N GLU A 841 8.66 11.75 21.24
CA GLU A 841 9.97 11.13 21.08
C GLU A 841 10.25 9.96 22.05
N GLU A 842 9.30 9.62 22.92
CA GLU A 842 9.43 8.51 23.89
C GLU A 842 8.87 7.16 23.40
N PHE A 843 8.39 7.13 22.15
CA PHE A 843 7.81 5.93 21.55
C PHE A 843 8.84 5.17 20.71
N GLU A 844 8.95 3.87 20.95
CA GLU A 844 9.84 2.95 20.22
C GLU A 844 9.06 1.81 19.57
N ILE A 845 9.66 1.16 18.57
CA ILE A 845 9.07 -0.05 17.96
C ILE A 845 9.17 -1.20 18.97
N ALA A 846 8.01 -1.76 19.33
CA ALA A 846 7.93 -2.87 20.28
C ALA A 846 8.61 -4.14 19.72
N GLN A 847 9.49 -4.75 20.51
CA GLN A 847 10.19 -5.99 20.12
C GLN A 847 9.34 -7.24 20.36
N PHE A 848 8.39 -7.17 21.30
CA PHE A 848 7.46 -8.23 21.62
C PHE A 848 6.01 -7.76 21.47
N SER A 849 5.13 -8.68 21.03
CA SER A 849 3.71 -8.40 20.83
C SER A 849 3.00 -7.89 22.10
N ASP A 850 3.44 -8.30 23.29
CA ASP A 850 2.85 -7.88 24.56
C ASP A 850 3.24 -6.45 24.98
N GLN A 851 4.23 -5.84 24.31
CA GLN A 851 4.62 -4.44 24.52
C GLN A 851 3.97 -3.49 23.51
N ALA A 852 3.44 -4.01 22.41
CA ALA A 852 2.90 -3.25 21.29
C ALA A 852 1.50 -2.69 21.61
N ARG A 853 1.48 -1.55 22.29
CA ARG A 853 0.27 -0.89 22.83
C ARG A 853 -0.15 0.37 22.08
N PHE A 854 0.66 0.88 21.15
CA PHE A 854 0.39 2.14 20.47
C PHE A 854 0.48 2.02 18.95
N ILE A 855 -0.31 2.84 18.25
CA ILE A 855 -0.22 3.06 16.80
C ILE A 855 0.13 4.53 16.52
N ARG A 856 0.84 4.78 15.42
CA ARG A 856 1.20 6.13 14.99
C ARG A 856 0.23 6.63 13.93
N ILE A 857 -0.34 7.82 14.14
CA ILE A 857 -1.31 8.45 13.24
C ILE A 857 -0.72 9.75 12.69
N PHE A 858 -0.85 9.95 11.38
CA PHE A 858 -0.39 11.16 10.70
C PHE A 858 -1.31 12.34 10.99
N LEU A 859 -0.74 13.49 11.34
CA LEU A 859 -1.46 14.75 11.50
C LEU A 859 -1.30 15.62 10.24
N PRO A 860 -2.35 16.35 9.83
CA PRO A 860 -2.27 17.17 8.64
C PRO A 860 -1.36 18.39 8.86
N ASN A 861 -0.20 18.42 8.21
CA ASN A 861 0.67 19.60 8.21
C ASN A 861 0.43 20.53 7.01
N GLN A 862 0.82 21.80 7.15
CA GLN A 862 0.83 22.85 6.13
C GLN A 862 2.21 23.47 5.90
N VAL A 863 3.24 23.10 6.67
CA VAL A 863 4.58 23.68 6.54
C VAL A 863 5.41 22.88 5.54
N TYR A 864 5.67 23.51 4.38
CA TYR A 864 6.47 22.94 3.29
C TYR A 864 7.74 23.77 3.10
N ILE A 865 8.91 23.11 3.16
CA ILE A 865 10.21 23.76 2.95
C ILE A 865 10.72 23.42 1.54
N LYS A 866 11.15 24.43 0.77
CA LYS A 866 11.69 24.24 -0.58
C LYS A 866 12.97 23.40 -0.58
N THR A 867 13.07 22.47 -1.52
CA THR A 867 14.21 21.54 -1.65
C THR A 867 14.60 21.24 -3.08
N ASN A 868 15.91 21.00 -3.30
CA ASN A 868 16.43 20.29 -4.46
C ASN A 868 16.55 18.81 -4.11
N GLN A 869 15.85 17.96 -4.85
CA GLN A 869 15.85 16.51 -4.67
C GLN A 869 16.74 15.83 -5.72
N ASN A 870 17.58 14.90 -5.26
CA ASN A 870 18.40 14.04 -6.10
C ASN A 870 18.10 12.59 -5.75
N LYS A 871 17.57 11.84 -6.72
CA LYS A 871 17.38 10.39 -6.62
C LYS A 871 18.44 9.70 -7.49
N PHE A 872 19.29 8.89 -6.89
CA PHE A 872 20.29 8.08 -7.60
C PHE A 872 20.13 6.62 -7.20
N SER A 873 20.05 5.73 -8.18
CA SER A 873 20.01 4.29 -7.98
C SER A 873 20.94 3.60 -8.96
N GLN A 874 21.82 2.76 -8.45
CA GLN A 874 22.79 2.00 -9.21
C GLN A 874 22.77 0.55 -8.75
N SER A 875 22.45 -0.37 -9.66
CA SER A 875 22.60 -1.81 -9.45
C SER A 875 23.64 -2.37 -10.41
N VAL A 876 24.60 -3.13 -9.88
CA VAL A 876 25.62 -3.85 -10.64
C VAL A 876 25.59 -5.31 -10.23
N THR A 877 25.45 -6.20 -11.20
CA THR A 877 25.51 -7.65 -10.97
C THR A 877 26.63 -8.25 -11.82
N LEU A 878 27.55 -8.96 -11.18
CA LEU A 878 28.59 -9.77 -11.82
C LEU A 878 28.22 -11.24 -11.68
N ASN A 879 27.86 -11.87 -12.81
CA ASN A 879 27.36 -13.23 -12.91
C ASN A 879 28.24 -14.12 -13.82
N PRO A 880 29.42 -14.56 -13.36
CA PRO A 880 30.26 -15.49 -14.11
C PRO A 880 29.78 -16.96 -14.02
N LEU A 881 28.58 -17.24 -13.48
CA LEU A 881 28.04 -18.61 -13.38
C LEU A 881 27.92 -19.30 -14.74
N GLN A 882 27.79 -18.55 -15.84
CA GLN A 882 27.83 -19.11 -17.19
C GLN A 882 29.14 -19.86 -17.52
N TRP A 883 30.23 -19.57 -16.80
CA TRP A 883 31.52 -20.23 -16.95
C TRP A 883 31.68 -21.46 -16.06
N GLN A 884 30.62 -21.93 -15.42
CA GLN A 884 30.68 -23.09 -14.53
C GLN A 884 31.19 -24.37 -15.22
N ASN A 885 31.04 -24.48 -16.54
CA ASN A 885 31.47 -25.65 -17.33
C ASN A 885 32.79 -25.41 -18.10
N GLU A 886 33.39 -24.23 -17.97
CA GLU A 886 34.68 -23.90 -18.61
C GLU A 886 35.84 -24.47 -17.78
N GLU A 887 37.05 -24.41 -18.33
CA GLU A 887 38.29 -24.82 -17.64
C GLU A 887 39.20 -23.62 -17.31
N GLY A 888 40.25 -23.86 -16.52
CA GLY A 888 41.26 -22.84 -16.17
C GLY A 888 40.70 -21.64 -15.39
N PHE A 889 41.10 -20.43 -15.78
CA PHE A 889 40.76 -19.18 -15.08
C PHE A 889 39.24 -18.91 -15.03
N LYS A 890 38.51 -19.17 -16.12
CA LYS A 890 37.05 -18.95 -16.18
C LYS A 890 36.31 -19.80 -15.15
N LYS A 891 36.74 -21.05 -14.94
CA LYS A 891 36.20 -21.92 -13.89
C LYS A 891 36.41 -21.34 -12.50
N LEU A 892 37.60 -20.81 -12.23
CA LEU A 892 37.92 -20.20 -10.94
C LEU A 892 37.02 -18.99 -10.66
N VAL A 893 36.83 -18.12 -11.65
CA VAL A 893 35.95 -16.95 -11.53
C VAL A 893 34.48 -17.35 -11.40
N SER A 894 34.04 -18.46 -12.03
CA SER A 894 32.66 -18.96 -11.94
C SER A 894 32.20 -19.31 -10.52
N TYR A 895 33.13 -19.51 -9.59
CA TYR A 895 32.79 -19.72 -8.18
C TYR A 895 32.31 -18.44 -7.48
N PHE A 896 32.66 -17.26 -8.01
CA PHE A 896 32.32 -15.98 -7.43
C PHE A 896 31.06 -15.40 -8.08
N TYR A 897 30.25 -14.69 -7.32
CA TYR A 897 29.14 -13.88 -7.82
C TYR A 897 29.09 -12.61 -6.99
N ASN A 898 28.84 -11.46 -7.60
CA ASN A 898 28.74 -10.20 -6.86
C ASN A 898 27.48 -9.44 -7.24
N GLN A 899 26.84 -8.86 -6.23
CA GLN A 899 25.72 -7.95 -6.40
C GLN A 899 25.99 -6.69 -5.59
N THR A 900 26.00 -5.55 -6.26
CA THR A 900 26.12 -4.23 -5.65
C THR A 900 24.85 -3.44 -5.93
N SER A 901 24.29 -2.81 -4.91
CA SER A 901 23.19 -1.85 -5.04
C SER A 901 23.51 -0.62 -4.21
N PHE A 902 23.34 0.55 -4.81
CA PHE A 902 23.42 1.83 -4.13
C PHE A 902 22.19 2.65 -4.49
N ILE A 903 21.44 3.07 -3.49
CA ILE A 903 20.24 3.90 -3.62
C ILE A 903 20.44 5.13 -2.76
N MET A 904 20.03 6.29 -3.24
CA MET A 904 20.08 7.54 -2.52
C MET A 904 18.96 8.46 -2.98
N ASP A 905 18.12 8.89 -2.06
CA ASP A 905 17.18 9.98 -2.21
C ASP A 905 17.59 11.09 -1.23
N ARG A 906 18.05 12.21 -1.77
CA ARG A 906 18.64 13.32 -1.01
C ARG A 906 17.84 14.59 -1.30
N LYS A 907 17.25 15.18 -0.26
CA LYS A 907 16.53 16.46 -0.31
C LYS A 907 17.30 17.52 0.46
N VAL A 908 17.78 18.53 -0.26
CA VAL A 908 18.59 19.63 0.28
C VAL A 908 17.75 20.90 0.27
N LYS A 909 17.76 21.68 1.35
CA LYS A 909 17.12 23.00 1.44
C LYS A 909 17.56 23.86 0.25
N SER A 910 16.59 24.48 -0.41
CA SER A 910 16.82 25.34 -1.57
C SER A 910 16.51 26.80 -1.23
N GLU A 911 17.46 27.69 -1.50
CA GLU A 911 17.28 29.15 -1.42
C GLU A 911 17.04 29.77 -2.81
N GLY A 912 16.91 28.95 -3.85
CA GLY A 912 16.52 29.37 -5.20
C GLY A 912 17.68 29.69 -6.16
N GLU A 913 18.89 30.02 -5.69
CA GLU A 913 19.97 30.47 -6.59
C GLU A 913 20.78 29.33 -7.25
N ARG A 914 20.97 28.22 -6.54
CA ARG A 914 21.88 27.14 -6.94
C ARG A 914 21.17 25.80 -7.01
N LEU A 915 21.27 25.16 -8.17
CA LEU A 915 20.82 23.78 -8.35
C LEU A 915 21.85 22.82 -7.75
N GLU A 916 21.42 22.00 -6.79
CA GLU A 916 22.26 20.91 -6.32
C GLU A 916 22.04 19.64 -7.14
N LEU A 917 22.99 19.38 -8.03
CA LEU A 917 23.00 18.26 -8.97
C LEU A 917 24.02 17.19 -8.59
N ASN A 918 24.80 17.39 -7.52
CA ASN A 918 25.71 16.37 -7.06
C ASN A 918 25.01 15.52 -5.98
N PRO A 919 24.55 14.30 -6.30
CA PRO A 919 23.98 13.41 -5.29
C PRO A 919 25.00 13.10 -4.17
N PHE A 920 26.30 13.16 -4.46
CA PHE A 920 27.40 12.80 -3.54
C PHE A 920 28.06 13.98 -2.83
N ALA A 921 27.44 15.17 -2.81
CA ALA A 921 27.99 16.32 -2.10
C ALA A 921 28.14 16.02 -0.58
N SER A 922 29.24 16.50 0.01
CA SER A 922 29.64 16.15 1.38
C SER A 922 29.02 17.01 2.49
N SER A 923 28.36 18.14 2.18
CA SER A 923 27.77 18.99 3.21
C SER A 923 26.45 18.41 3.74
N GLU A 924 26.36 18.28 5.06
CA GLU A 924 25.20 17.70 5.77
C GLU A 924 24.26 18.77 6.36
N GLU A 925 24.73 20.02 6.57
CA GLU A 925 23.97 21.11 7.21
C GLU A 925 22.62 21.42 6.53
N ASN A 926 22.60 21.46 5.19
CA ASN A 926 21.39 21.83 4.44
C ASN A 926 20.52 20.63 4.04
N ILE A 927 20.86 19.40 4.45
CA ILE A 927 20.08 18.21 4.12
C ILE A 927 18.85 18.17 5.04
N LEU A 928 17.65 18.28 4.47
CA LEU A 928 16.39 18.18 5.20
C LEU A 928 15.85 16.75 5.21
N GLY A 929 16.14 15.96 4.17
CA GLY A 929 15.73 14.57 4.09
C GLY A 929 16.77 13.72 3.36
N LEU A 930 17.02 12.52 3.88
CA LEU A 930 17.96 11.57 3.29
C LEU A 930 17.45 10.14 3.44
N ASN A 931 17.48 9.37 2.36
CA ASN A 931 17.38 7.92 2.41
C ASN A 931 18.48 7.34 1.52
N SER A 932 19.53 6.79 2.11
CA SER A 932 20.66 6.21 1.40
C SER A 932 20.91 4.78 1.86
N SER A 933 21.07 3.87 0.92
CA SER A 933 21.38 2.47 1.17
C SER A 933 22.46 1.99 0.20
N PHE A 934 23.59 1.54 0.74
CA PHE A 934 24.64 0.84 0.02
C PHE A 934 24.67 -0.61 0.48
N ARG A 935 24.65 -1.55 -0.47
CA ARG A 935 24.83 -2.98 -0.20
C ARG A 935 25.69 -3.61 -1.26
N ASN A 936 26.79 -4.24 -0.85
CA ASN A 936 27.58 -5.14 -1.69
C ASN A 936 27.56 -6.54 -1.09
N SER A 937 27.17 -7.54 -1.87
CA SER A 937 27.20 -8.95 -1.48
C SER A 937 28.08 -9.74 -2.45
N LEU A 938 29.21 -10.24 -1.96
CA LEU A 938 30.12 -11.14 -2.65
C LEU A 938 29.87 -12.57 -2.19
N PHE A 939 29.61 -13.46 -3.14
CA PHE A 939 29.32 -14.86 -2.90
C PHE A 939 30.43 -15.72 -3.49
N TYR A 940 30.84 -16.74 -2.75
CA TYR A 940 31.65 -17.85 -3.22
C TYR A 940 30.82 -19.13 -3.13
N ASN A 941 30.74 -19.91 -4.21
CA ASN A 941 29.86 -21.06 -4.33
C ASN A 941 28.38 -20.72 -4.03
N ARG A 942 27.87 -19.66 -4.68
CA ARG A 942 26.47 -19.23 -4.54
C ARG A 942 25.51 -20.39 -4.82
N GLY A 943 24.54 -20.60 -3.93
CA GLY A 943 23.52 -21.65 -4.08
C GLY A 943 24.00 -23.08 -3.81
N LYS A 944 25.27 -23.28 -3.43
CA LYS A 944 25.79 -24.58 -2.98
C LYS A 944 25.89 -24.61 -1.46
N GLN A 945 25.90 -25.81 -0.88
CA GLN A 945 26.14 -26.00 0.56
C GLN A 945 27.57 -26.44 0.89
N LYS A 946 28.45 -26.58 -0.12
CA LYS A 946 29.83 -27.04 0.08
C LYS A 946 30.78 -25.84 0.02
N HIS A 947 31.27 -25.42 1.19
CA HIS A 947 32.11 -24.22 1.34
C HIS A 947 31.50 -23.00 0.64
N SER A 948 30.26 -22.66 0.99
CA SER A 948 29.63 -21.42 0.54
C SER A 948 30.00 -20.29 1.49
N VAL A 949 30.45 -19.17 0.94
CA VAL A 949 30.79 -17.98 1.72
C VAL A 949 30.02 -16.81 1.12
N THR A 950 29.35 -16.02 1.95
CA THR A 950 28.76 -14.75 1.57
C THR A 950 29.34 -13.66 2.45
N TYR A 951 30.02 -12.69 1.84
CA TYR A 951 30.43 -11.47 2.49
C TYR A 951 29.51 -10.34 2.05
N SER A 952 28.88 -9.65 2.99
CA SER A 952 28.04 -8.49 2.72
C SER A 952 28.52 -7.25 3.47
N TYR A 953 28.64 -6.13 2.77
CA TYR A 953 28.90 -4.82 3.37
C TYR A 953 27.65 -3.96 3.16
N LEU A 954 27.10 -3.43 4.27
CA LEU A 954 25.87 -2.65 4.27
C LEU A 954 26.07 -1.32 4.97
N VAL A 955 25.62 -0.24 4.34
CA VAL A 955 25.56 1.10 4.93
C VAL A 955 24.19 1.69 4.63
N ASN A 956 23.41 1.98 5.67
CA ASN A 956 22.15 2.72 5.54
C ASN A 956 22.28 4.05 6.28
N LYS A 957 21.75 5.11 5.69
CA LYS A 957 21.61 6.43 6.31
C LYS A 957 20.20 6.95 6.06
N GLY A 958 19.53 7.42 7.10
CA GLY A 958 18.23 8.05 7.06
C GLY A 958 18.30 9.42 7.74
N LYS A 959 17.62 10.42 7.19
CA LYS A 959 17.34 11.69 7.87
C LYS A 959 15.90 12.08 7.59
N ASN A 960 15.13 12.31 8.66
CA ASN A 960 13.73 12.72 8.61
C ASN A 960 13.57 14.11 9.23
N LEU A 961 12.67 14.92 8.67
CA LEU A 961 12.31 16.24 9.19
C LEU A 961 10.96 16.15 9.90
N LEU A 962 10.97 16.28 11.23
CA LEU A 962 9.77 16.27 12.06
C LEU A 962 9.42 17.69 12.52
N SER A 963 8.20 17.89 13.03
CA SER A 963 7.79 19.13 13.71
C SER A 963 8.72 19.50 14.86
N VAL A 964 9.23 18.47 15.54
CA VAL A 964 10.06 18.55 16.75
C VAL A 964 11.56 18.31 16.46
N GLY A 965 12.02 18.79 15.30
CA GLY A 965 13.42 18.72 14.90
C GLY A 965 13.75 17.60 13.92
N SER A 966 15.03 17.50 13.52
CA SER A 966 15.47 16.46 12.58
C SER A 966 16.04 15.23 13.30
N GLN A 967 15.73 14.05 12.76
CA GLN A 967 16.23 12.77 13.27
C GLN A 967 17.08 12.08 12.21
N THR A 968 18.32 11.75 12.54
CA THR A 968 19.27 11.06 11.67
C THR A 968 19.59 9.68 12.23
N VAL A 969 19.53 8.66 11.39
CA VAL A 969 19.87 7.28 11.73
C VAL A 969 20.91 6.77 10.73
N LYS A 970 21.97 6.12 11.20
CA LYS A 970 22.96 5.49 10.35
C LYS A 970 23.35 4.14 10.88
N ASN A 971 23.43 3.18 9.97
CA ASN A 971 23.72 1.79 10.24
C ASN A 971 24.83 1.34 9.29
N ASN A 972 25.89 0.76 9.83
CA ASN A 972 26.98 0.18 9.07
C ASN A 972 27.30 -1.22 9.61
N SER A 973 27.45 -2.20 8.71
CA SER A 973 27.88 -3.53 9.09
C SER A 973 28.67 -4.24 7.99
N HIS A 974 29.70 -4.96 8.41
CA HIS A 974 30.35 -6.02 7.64
C HIS A 974 29.79 -7.35 8.12
N GLN A 975 29.33 -8.20 7.22
CA GLN A 975 28.71 -9.48 7.53
C GLN A 975 29.43 -10.58 6.76
N LEU A 976 29.81 -11.65 7.44
CA LEU A 976 30.38 -12.85 6.82
C LEU A 976 29.54 -14.04 7.24
N GLN A 977 29.03 -14.77 6.25
CA GLN A 977 28.29 -16.01 6.43
C GLN A 977 29.03 -17.14 5.72
N TYR A 978 29.36 -18.20 6.47
CA TYR A 978 29.96 -19.41 5.95
C TYR A 978 29.03 -20.60 6.16
N THR A 979 28.89 -21.45 5.14
CA THR A 979 28.08 -22.67 5.18
C THR A 979 28.84 -23.84 4.56
N HIS A 980 28.96 -24.95 5.29
CA HIS A 980 29.60 -26.17 4.80
C HIS A 980 28.88 -27.45 5.25
N LEU A 981 28.40 -28.22 4.27
CA LEU A 981 27.80 -29.53 4.43
C LEU A 981 28.87 -30.63 4.39
N TYR A 982 29.09 -31.29 5.51
CA TYR A 982 29.96 -32.44 5.70
C TYR A 982 29.16 -33.75 5.72
N GLN A 983 29.59 -34.72 4.90
CA GLN A 983 29.03 -36.09 4.83
C GLN A 983 27.49 -36.16 4.76
N LYS A 984 26.84 -35.21 4.07
CA LYS A 984 25.37 -35.08 3.88
C LYS A 984 24.53 -34.80 5.13
N SER A 985 25.05 -34.96 6.34
CA SER A 985 24.28 -34.82 7.59
C SER A 985 24.74 -33.67 8.50
N TRP A 986 25.96 -33.17 8.39
CA TRP A 986 26.46 -32.12 9.28
C TRP A 986 26.62 -30.80 8.52
N LEU A 987 25.81 -29.80 8.84
CA LEU A 987 25.86 -28.48 8.24
C LEU A 987 26.44 -27.48 9.24
N PHE A 988 27.68 -27.07 8.98
CA PHE A 988 28.36 -26.05 9.76
C PHE A 988 28.02 -24.69 9.19
N ASN A 989 27.51 -23.81 10.04
CA ASN A 989 27.26 -22.41 9.74
C ASN A 989 28.08 -21.53 10.68
N PHE A 990 28.65 -20.46 10.15
CA PHE A 990 29.29 -19.44 10.96
C PHE A 990 28.87 -18.09 10.42
N PHE A 991 28.26 -17.27 11.29
CA PHE A 991 27.91 -15.90 10.98
C PHE A 991 28.72 -14.95 11.87
N THR A 992 29.25 -13.88 11.30
CA THR A 992 29.81 -12.77 12.07
C THR A 992 29.41 -11.45 11.45
N LYS A 993 29.18 -10.47 12.31
CA LYS A 993 28.75 -9.12 11.93
C LYS A 993 29.45 -8.07 12.77
N THR A 994 29.89 -6.96 12.17
CA THR A 994 30.20 -5.73 12.92
C THR A 994 28.95 -4.88 13.07
N ILE A 995 28.83 -4.19 14.19
CA ILE A 995 27.70 -3.33 14.54
C ILE A 995 28.24 -1.91 14.65
N LYS A 996 27.71 -1.01 13.84
CA LYS A 996 27.89 0.42 14.02
C LYS A 996 26.56 1.11 13.73
N THR A 997 25.88 1.58 14.76
CA THR A 997 24.58 2.21 14.65
C THR A 997 24.59 3.51 15.42
N ASP A 998 24.29 4.61 14.75
CA ASP A 998 24.15 5.92 15.35
C ASP A 998 22.75 6.49 15.13
N LEU A 999 22.19 7.13 16.16
CA LEU A 999 20.95 7.90 16.12
C LEU A 999 21.20 9.26 16.75
N VAL A 1000 20.82 10.31 16.02
CA VAL A 1000 20.94 11.70 16.46
C VAL A 1000 19.62 12.43 16.19
N SER A 1001 18.94 12.83 17.26
CA SER A 1001 17.85 13.79 17.31
C SER A 1001 18.40 15.16 17.70
N GLU A 1002 17.92 16.19 17.00
CA GLU A 1002 18.35 17.58 17.19
C GLU A 1002 17.83 18.18 18.50
N ASP A 1003 16.57 17.93 18.83
CA ASP A 1003 15.87 18.56 19.96
C ASP A 1003 15.79 17.66 21.22
N PHE A 1004 16.10 16.35 21.11
CA PHE A 1004 15.96 15.37 22.20
C PHE A 1004 17.22 14.55 22.39
N VAL A 1005 18.07 14.96 23.33
CA VAL A 1005 19.39 14.36 23.56
C VAL A 1005 19.26 12.95 24.15
N GLU A 1006 18.17 12.67 24.88
CA GLU A 1006 17.88 11.39 25.53
C GLU A 1006 17.72 10.23 24.53
N LYS A 1007 17.42 10.55 23.26
CA LYS A 1007 17.30 9.59 22.17
C LYS A 1007 18.65 9.24 21.50
N ASN A 1008 19.70 10.02 21.77
CA ASN A 1008 20.94 9.94 21.00
C ASN A 1008 21.84 8.78 21.46
N TYR A 1009 22.36 8.01 20.51
CA TYR A 1009 23.34 6.95 20.78
C TYR A 1009 24.31 6.70 19.61
N ASP A 1010 25.54 6.23 19.91
CA ASP A 1010 26.52 5.72 18.93
C ASP A 1010 27.00 4.35 19.42
N LEU A 1011 26.39 3.29 18.89
CA LEU A 1011 26.68 1.91 19.25
C LEU A 1011 27.74 1.33 18.33
N LYS A 1012 28.84 0.84 18.91
CA LYS A 1012 29.85 0.03 18.21
C LYS A 1012 29.89 -1.37 18.80
N GLY A 1013 30.16 -2.37 17.97
CA GLY A 1013 30.15 -3.74 18.43
C GLY A 1013 30.45 -4.78 17.38
N TYR A 1014 30.32 -6.04 17.79
CA TYR A 1014 30.44 -7.19 16.92
C TYR A 1014 29.60 -8.37 17.44
N GLN A 1015 29.33 -9.30 16.54
CA GLN A 1015 28.54 -10.50 16.76
C GLN A 1015 29.28 -11.70 16.15
N LEU A 1016 29.36 -12.79 16.90
CA LEU A 1016 29.90 -14.08 16.47
C LEU A 1016 28.83 -15.15 16.74
N ALA A 1017 28.37 -15.84 15.70
CA ALA A 1017 27.29 -16.82 15.79
C ALA A 1017 27.65 -18.13 15.07
N PRO A 1018 28.52 -18.99 15.64
CA PRO A 1018 28.66 -20.37 15.21
C PRO A 1018 27.37 -21.17 15.43
N LYS A 1019 27.02 -21.98 14.43
CA LYS A 1019 25.88 -22.89 14.45
C LYS A 1019 26.23 -24.23 13.82
N ILE A 1020 25.95 -25.31 14.53
CA ILE A 1020 26.10 -26.68 14.02
C ILE A 1020 24.71 -27.26 13.85
N SER A 1021 24.39 -27.67 12.63
CA SER A 1021 23.11 -28.26 12.27
C SER A 1021 23.31 -29.73 11.91
N TYR A 1022 22.62 -30.64 12.60
CA TYR A 1022 22.51 -32.04 12.19
C TYR A 1022 21.26 -32.21 11.32
N LEU A 1023 21.47 -32.44 10.02
CA LEU A 1023 20.44 -32.75 9.03
C LEU A 1023 20.14 -34.25 9.08
N PHE A 1024 19.05 -34.63 9.75
CA PHE A 1024 18.55 -36.00 9.72
C PHE A 1024 18.01 -36.37 8.33
N SER A 1025 17.47 -35.38 7.62
CA SER A 1025 16.99 -35.50 6.24
C SER A 1025 17.05 -34.12 5.56
N LYS A 1026 16.58 -34.00 4.31
CA LYS A 1026 16.40 -32.69 3.66
C LYS A 1026 15.40 -31.79 4.39
N ASN A 1027 14.54 -32.38 5.21
CA ASN A 1027 13.40 -31.69 5.82
C ASN A 1027 13.46 -31.69 7.36
N THR A 1028 14.48 -32.29 7.97
CA THR A 1028 14.59 -32.39 9.42
C THR A 1028 16.00 -32.00 9.85
N SER A 1029 16.11 -30.99 10.69
CA SER A 1029 17.37 -30.51 11.24
C SER A 1029 17.27 -30.20 12.73
N LEU A 1030 18.35 -30.48 13.45
CA LEU A 1030 18.55 -30.00 14.81
C LEU A 1030 19.78 -29.11 14.83
N ASP A 1031 19.61 -27.87 15.25
CA ASP A 1031 20.65 -26.86 15.33
C ASP A 1031 21.04 -26.66 16.80
N PHE A 1032 22.34 -26.55 17.03
CA PHE A 1032 22.93 -26.00 18.24
C PHE A 1032 23.68 -24.74 17.86
N PHE A 1033 23.35 -23.63 18.49
CA PHE A 1033 23.97 -22.34 18.21
C PHE A 1033 24.43 -21.66 19.48
N TYR A 1034 25.52 -20.93 19.34
CA TYR A 1034 26.03 -20.02 20.35
C TYR A 1034 26.27 -18.70 19.66
N GLU A 1035 25.81 -17.62 20.28
CA GLU A 1035 25.94 -16.27 19.79
C GLU A 1035 26.55 -15.41 20.89
N PHE A 1036 27.65 -14.74 20.55
CA PHE A 1036 28.31 -13.78 21.40
C PHE A 1036 28.22 -12.40 20.75
N GLN A 1037 27.71 -11.43 21.49
CA GLN A 1037 27.57 -10.06 21.03
C GLN A 1037 28.13 -9.09 22.07
N ASN A 1038 28.91 -8.11 21.60
CA ASN A 1038 29.39 -7.00 22.40
C ASN A 1038 28.90 -5.71 21.75
N LYS A 1039 28.19 -4.86 22.49
CA LYS A 1039 27.75 -3.52 22.08
C LYS A 1039 28.26 -2.51 23.11
N GLU A 1040 28.79 -1.39 22.66
CA GLU A 1040 29.29 -0.31 23.50
C GLU A 1040 28.76 1.01 22.94
N ASN A 1041 28.06 1.78 23.77
CA ASN A 1041 27.71 3.16 23.47
C ASN A 1041 28.95 4.04 23.62
N GLN A 1042 29.14 4.97 22.69
CA GLN A 1042 30.33 5.83 22.62
C GLN A 1042 30.05 7.26 23.11
N ILE A 1043 28.79 7.56 23.41
CA ILE A 1043 28.30 8.84 23.93
C ILE A 1043 27.44 8.57 25.19
N GLY A 1044 26.89 9.62 25.80
CA GLY A 1044 26.03 9.47 26.99
C GLY A 1044 26.78 8.85 28.18
N ASN A 1045 26.18 7.87 28.86
CA ASN A 1045 26.79 7.21 30.02
C ASN A 1045 27.71 6.03 29.64
N LEU A 1046 28.06 5.88 28.35
CA LEU A 1046 28.96 4.84 27.85
C LEU A 1046 28.46 3.42 28.19
N GLU A 1047 27.17 3.20 28.02
CA GLU A 1047 26.50 1.93 28.33
C GLU A 1047 27.16 0.76 27.57
N THR A 1048 27.32 -0.38 28.22
CA THR A 1048 27.93 -1.57 27.60
C THR A 1048 27.04 -2.79 27.74
N LEU A 1049 27.02 -3.65 26.72
CA LEU A 1049 26.32 -4.94 26.73
C LEU A 1049 27.25 -6.03 26.24
N ARG A 1050 27.51 -7.02 27.09
CA ARG A 1050 28.01 -8.34 26.70
C ARG A 1050 26.87 -9.34 26.78
N GLN A 1051 26.39 -9.76 25.63
CA GLN A 1051 25.32 -10.74 25.51
C GLN A 1051 25.88 -12.08 25.07
N ASN A 1052 25.62 -13.11 25.86
CA ASN A 1052 25.80 -14.51 25.47
C ASN A 1052 24.44 -15.13 25.23
N ARG A 1053 24.22 -15.70 24.05
CA ARG A 1053 23.01 -16.45 23.72
C ARG A 1053 23.40 -17.88 23.37
N LEU A 1054 22.95 -18.83 24.18
CA LEU A 1054 23.08 -20.26 23.91
C LEU A 1054 21.70 -20.81 23.55
N GLY A 1055 21.58 -21.57 22.48
CA GLY A 1055 20.30 -22.14 22.14
C GLY A 1055 20.36 -23.38 21.27
N THR A 1056 19.20 -24.01 21.16
CA THR A 1056 18.94 -25.09 20.23
C THR A 1056 17.66 -24.81 19.47
N SER A 1057 17.65 -25.13 18.18
CA SER A 1057 16.43 -25.08 17.39
C SER A 1057 16.23 -26.37 16.61
N PHE A 1058 15.01 -26.87 16.60
CA PHE A 1058 14.63 -28.06 15.85
C PHE A 1058 13.67 -27.66 14.74
N SER A 1059 13.95 -28.08 13.51
CA SER A 1059 13.06 -27.92 12.37
C SER A 1059 12.71 -29.30 11.81
N TYR A 1060 11.43 -29.54 11.58
CA TYR A 1060 10.91 -30.77 10.99
C TYR A 1060 9.84 -30.40 9.99
N ALA A 1061 9.94 -30.86 8.76
CA ALA A 1061 8.93 -30.73 7.71
C ALA A 1061 8.59 -32.14 7.16
N GLY A 1062 7.72 -32.84 7.87
CA GLY A 1062 7.34 -34.21 7.54
C GLY A 1062 6.55 -34.34 6.24
N GLU A 1063 6.62 -35.52 5.61
CA GLU A 1063 5.86 -35.85 4.40
C GLU A 1063 4.34 -35.76 4.59
N LYS A 1064 3.86 -35.91 5.83
CA LYS A 1064 2.44 -35.76 6.21
C LYS A 1064 2.00 -34.29 6.37
N LYS A 1065 2.69 -33.35 5.71
CA LYS A 1065 2.39 -31.91 5.73
C LYS A 1065 2.35 -31.28 7.14
N VAL A 1066 3.21 -31.77 8.04
CA VAL A 1066 3.40 -31.19 9.37
C VAL A 1066 4.78 -30.55 9.40
N THR A 1067 4.81 -29.27 9.74
CA THR A 1067 6.03 -28.50 9.97
C THR A 1067 6.11 -28.09 11.43
N VAL A 1068 7.18 -28.46 12.13
CA VAL A 1068 7.44 -28.04 13.51
C VAL A 1068 8.76 -27.28 13.51
N ASN A 1069 8.77 -26.07 14.07
CA ASN A 1069 9.97 -25.32 14.38
C ASN A 1069 9.94 -24.97 15.86
N GLY A 1070 10.88 -25.50 16.63
CA GLY A 1070 11.08 -25.12 18.04
C GLY A 1070 12.41 -24.40 18.18
N GLU A 1071 12.47 -23.39 19.02
CA GLU A 1071 13.71 -22.74 19.44
C GLU A 1071 13.67 -22.52 20.95
N PHE A 1072 14.78 -22.81 21.63
CA PHE A 1072 15.02 -22.44 23.01
C PHE A 1072 16.35 -21.68 23.06
N SER A 1073 16.33 -20.49 23.66
CA SER A 1073 17.47 -19.61 23.80
C SER A 1073 17.59 -19.14 25.25
N PHE A 1074 18.77 -19.32 25.84
CA PHE A 1074 19.19 -18.71 27.10
C PHE A 1074 20.11 -17.54 26.79
N TYR A 1075 19.76 -16.37 27.29
CA TYR A 1075 20.51 -15.12 27.19
C TYR A 1075 21.09 -14.76 28.55
N GLU A 1076 22.37 -14.43 28.58
CA GLU A 1076 23.03 -13.76 29.69
C GLU A 1076 23.43 -12.36 29.22
N ASN A 1077 22.66 -11.35 29.63
CA ASN A 1077 22.87 -9.95 29.31
C ASN A 1077 23.66 -9.28 30.45
N LYS A 1078 24.98 -9.14 30.29
CA LYS A 1078 25.77 -8.28 31.18
C LYS A 1078 25.70 -6.86 30.65
N PHE A 1079 24.68 -6.14 31.09
CA PHE A 1079 24.43 -4.75 30.75
C PHE A 1079 24.89 -3.84 31.90
N ASP A 1080 25.57 -2.75 31.56
CA ASP A 1080 25.97 -1.67 32.46
C ASP A 1080 25.45 -0.35 31.88
N GLY A 1081 24.49 0.29 32.57
CA GLY A 1081 23.75 1.45 32.05
C GLY A 1081 22.30 1.55 32.55
N ASN A 1082 21.56 2.54 32.06
CA ASN A 1082 20.12 2.68 32.32
C ASN A 1082 19.29 1.85 31.32
N GLU A 1083 18.59 0.81 31.79
CA GLU A 1083 17.73 -0.06 30.96
C GLU A 1083 16.53 0.68 30.36
N PHE A 1084 16.08 1.75 31.01
CA PHE A 1084 14.94 2.57 30.60
C PHE A 1084 15.36 3.76 29.73
N SER A 1085 16.54 3.75 29.14
CA SER A 1085 16.96 4.76 28.15
C SER A 1085 16.72 4.24 26.73
N SER A 1086 16.62 5.14 25.73
CA SER A 1086 16.49 4.73 24.31
C SER A 1086 17.64 3.82 23.87
N VAL A 1087 18.88 4.11 24.30
CA VAL A 1087 20.04 3.26 24.02
C VAL A 1087 19.96 1.91 24.74
N GLY A 1088 19.51 1.88 25.99
CA GLY A 1088 19.31 0.65 26.76
C GLY A 1088 18.28 -0.27 26.07
N PHE A 1089 17.14 0.30 25.66
CA PHE A 1089 16.10 -0.41 24.91
C PHE A 1089 16.64 -1.01 23.60
N GLN A 1090 17.42 -0.24 22.84
CA GLN A 1090 18.04 -0.69 21.59
C GLN A 1090 19.17 -1.72 21.79
N MET A 1091 19.93 -1.63 22.88
CA MET A 1091 20.98 -2.60 23.21
C MET A 1091 20.38 -3.94 23.64
N LEU A 1092 19.39 -3.91 24.53
CA LEU A 1092 18.76 -5.09 25.11
C LEU A 1092 17.70 -5.74 24.22
N GLU A 1093 17.24 -5.05 23.16
CA GLU A 1093 16.22 -5.55 22.22
C GLU A 1093 14.94 -6.00 22.94
N GLY A 1094 14.52 -5.21 23.93
CA GLY A 1094 13.32 -5.45 24.75
C GLY A 1094 13.46 -6.51 25.85
N LEU A 1095 14.65 -7.11 26.02
CA LEU A 1095 14.99 -7.98 27.17
C LEU A 1095 15.47 -7.15 28.37
N GLN A 1096 15.65 -7.79 29.54
CA GLN A 1096 16.20 -7.14 30.74
C GLN A 1096 17.68 -7.48 30.92
N ALA A 1097 18.39 -6.73 31.79
CA ALA A 1097 19.72 -7.16 32.23
C ALA A 1097 19.65 -8.49 33.01
N GLY A 1098 20.77 -9.22 33.04
CA GLY A 1098 20.87 -10.51 33.71
C GLY A 1098 20.41 -11.68 32.84
N GLN A 1099 19.83 -12.70 33.47
CA GLN A 1099 19.44 -13.93 32.80
C GLN A 1099 18.05 -13.83 32.16
N ASN A 1100 17.95 -14.17 30.88
CA ASN A 1100 16.68 -14.23 30.16
C ASN A 1100 16.53 -15.57 29.43
N LEU A 1101 15.39 -16.21 29.59
CA LEU A 1101 15.00 -17.41 28.85
C LEU A 1101 13.96 -17.02 27.82
N VAL A 1102 14.15 -17.46 26.58
CA VAL A 1102 13.18 -17.26 25.49
C VAL A 1102 12.98 -18.60 24.80
N TRP A 1103 11.73 -19.01 24.60
CA TRP A 1103 11.39 -20.20 23.84
C TRP A 1103 10.27 -19.89 22.86
N LYS A 1104 10.36 -20.49 21.68
CA LYS A 1104 9.40 -20.35 20.59
C LYS A 1104 9.06 -21.72 20.05
N LEU A 1105 7.79 -21.96 19.78
CA LEU A 1105 7.30 -23.18 19.15
C LEU A 1105 6.30 -22.78 18.07
N LEU A 1106 6.65 -23.04 16.82
CA LEU A 1106 5.78 -22.91 15.66
C LEU A 1106 5.42 -24.31 15.16
N LEU A 1107 4.15 -24.66 15.23
CA LEU A 1107 3.59 -25.89 14.69
C LEU A 1107 2.63 -25.51 13.56
N GLN A 1108 2.98 -25.86 12.33
CA GLN A 1108 2.08 -25.80 11.18
C GLN A 1108 1.68 -27.22 10.79
N LYS A 1109 0.40 -27.45 10.53
CA LYS A 1109 -0.11 -28.71 10.01
C LYS A 1109 -1.13 -28.44 8.94
N ASN A 1110 -0.89 -28.94 7.74
CA ASN A 1110 -1.88 -28.91 6.68
C ASN A 1110 -2.83 -30.08 6.93
N ILE A 1111 -4.01 -29.76 7.44
CA ILE A 1111 -5.08 -30.71 7.73
C ILE A 1111 -5.61 -31.30 6.42
N THR A 1112 -5.73 -30.48 5.37
CA THR A 1112 -6.15 -30.90 4.02
C THR A 1112 -5.24 -30.30 2.94
N GLN A 1113 -5.66 -30.27 1.67
CA GLN A 1113 -4.98 -29.47 0.62
C GLN A 1113 -5.31 -27.97 0.73
N PHE A 1114 -6.37 -27.62 1.46
CA PHE A 1114 -6.97 -26.29 1.49
C PHE A 1114 -7.05 -25.73 2.91
N LEU A 1115 -6.55 -26.45 3.93
CA LEU A 1115 -6.71 -26.05 5.32
C LEU A 1115 -5.45 -26.36 6.11
N ASP A 1116 -4.87 -25.32 6.70
CA ASP A 1116 -3.69 -25.36 7.54
C ASP A 1116 -4.01 -24.80 8.93
N ILE A 1117 -3.48 -25.45 9.97
CA ILE A 1117 -3.48 -24.91 11.33
C ILE A 1117 -2.05 -24.51 11.68
N ASN A 1118 -1.88 -23.29 12.17
CA ASN A 1118 -0.65 -22.71 12.65
C ASN A 1118 -0.81 -22.42 14.14
N LEU A 1119 0.04 -23.00 14.97
CA LEU A 1119 0.15 -22.68 16.39
C LEU A 1119 1.52 -22.05 16.61
N ASN A 1120 1.54 -20.80 17.03
CA ASN A 1120 2.74 -20.07 17.40
C ASN A 1120 2.69 -19.79 18.90
N TYR A 1121 3.58 -20.39 19.66
CA TYR A 1121 3.74 -20.15 21.07
C TYR A 1121 5.10 -19.53 21.33
N GLN A 1122 5.12 -18.43 22.05
CA GLN A 1122 6.33 -17.79 22.54
C GLN A 1122 6.22 -17.62 24.05
N GLY A 1123 7.33 -17.82 24.74
CA GLY A 1123 7.43 -17.42 26.13
C GLY A 1123 8.80 -16.84 26.43
N ARG A 1124 8.81 -15.95 27.41
CA ARG A 1124 10.03 -15.32 27.91
C ARG A 1124 9.98 -15.22 29.43
N LYS A 1125 11.12 -15.39 30.08
CA LYS A 1125 11.28 -15.17 31.51
C LYS A 1125 12.58 -14.41 31.74
N SER A 1126 12.50 -13.25 32.36
CA SER A 1126 13.67 -12.53 32.86
C SER A 1126 13.99 -12.97 34.30
N GLU A 1127 15.13 -12.51 34.82
CA GLU A 1127 15.63 -12.90 36.14
C GLU A 1127 14.70 -12.44 37.28
N THR A 1128 14.19 -11.21 37.18
CA THR A 1128 13.34 -10.57 38.18
C THR A 1128 11.86 -10.49 37.79
N GLY A 1129 11.54 -10.64 36.50
CA GLY A 1129 10.19 -10.49 35.97
C GLY A 1129 9.37 -11.78 36.00
N ALA A 1130 8.05 -11.61 35.98
CA ALA A 1130 7.13 -12.73 35.78
C ALA A 1130 7.34 -13.36 34.39
N THR A 1131 7.15 -14.67 34.29
CA THR A 1131 7.18 -15.35 32.99
C THR A 1131 6.04 -14.81 32.13
N VAL A 1132 6.34 -14.37 30.91
CA VAL A 1132 5.36 -13.94 29.92
C VAL A 1132 5.15 -15.06 28.91
N HIS A 1133 3.89 -15.39 28.65
CA HIS A 1133 3.47 -16.40 27.69
C HIS A 1133 2.52 -15.77 26.69
N THR A 1134 2.75 -16.01 25.40
CA THR A 1134 1.84 -15.63 24.32
C THR A 1134 1.66 -16.83 23.40
N GLY A 1135 0.44 -17.30 23.25
CA GLY A 1135 0.04 -18.31 22.29
C GLY A 1135 -0.88 -17.71 21.24
N ASN A 1136 -0.59 -17.98 19.97
CA ASN A 1136 -1.45 -17.68 18.84
C ASN A 1136 -1.81 -18.99 18.16
N VAL A 1137 -3.10 -19.26 18.01
CA VAL A 1137 -3.61 -20.37 17.21
C VAL A 1137 -4.35 -19.78 16.03
N GLN A 1138 -3.90 -20.09 14.83
CA GLN A 1138 -4.42 -19.57 13.57
C GLN A 1138 -4.83 -20.74 12.68
N LEU A 1139 -6.09 -20.75 12.26
CA LEU A 1139 -6.60 -21.62 11.22
C LEU A 1139 -6.65 -20.83 9.91
N ARG A 1140 -6.05 -21.38 8.85
CA ARG A 1140 -6.02 -20.77 7.52
C ARG A 1140 -6.54 -21.74 6.48
N ALA A 1141 -7.60 -21.35 5.77
CA ALA A 1141 -8.05 -22.04 4.59
C ALA A 1141 -7.52 -21.36 3.32
N TYR A 1142 -7.00 -22.12 2.36
CA TYR A 1142 -6.57 -21.66 1.04
C TYR A 1142 -7.54 -22.17 -0.02
N PHE A 1143 -7.85 -21.33 -1.00
CA PHE A 1143 -8.82 -21.62 -2.03
C PHE A 1143 -8.24 -21.48 -3.43
#